data_AF-A0A497L0V7-F1
#
_entry.id   AF-A0A497L0V7-F1
#
_cell.length_a   1.000
_cell.length_b   1.000
_cell.length_c   1.000
_cell.angle_alpha   90.00
_cell.angle_beta   90.00
_cell.angle_gamma   90.00
#
_symmetry.space_group_name_H-M   'P 1'
#
loop_
_entity.id
_entity.type
_entity.pdbx_description
1 polymer ?
#
loop_
_entity_poly.entity_id
_entity_poly.type
_entity_poly.pdbx_seq_one_letter_code
_entity_poly.pdbx_strand_id
1 'polypeptide(L)'
;MRVKSGTGYTIGAWSSEIGEIGKYTNVSITDNITKNFSIDNNYGTLSVTLTGGAYLTDAFVEAIDSTNHKRNSTNQGVVSGSDSVYTLKLLPGTYEVFVSHPGFGRICEKTGGNAVTIESGNTTSVTCSIATAGGLATLSGTVTSSGSPVEGMEVFAFNPNGAGGGSDITDSNGQYTIYLKQGNTYKVGISKTGYQPHPLETIALSANTTNNFYATTSSYYISGEVYLGSSKVSGAKVWAESDTGERSFGTTDASGAYQLPISDSSTTWHIQAVAKGTRKSIPISANFTGSNITGIDIHLTQRENWSSSAKIQSIIPASGGVIKFNDFKMKIPANALGTGTNPVQVKIEYTTAVPEGVNGRPLGIQIPSISITDSQGKTINSLNSPVELTIPYNESDIPTGVNESELKLGYFDETSGAWIEIPSVVNTSLNVIVGHTSHLSEFAPSSPTDATAPSTPTGLTASGGDNKITLNWNANSESDLAGYYIYRDTSSNGTFPYLTSVSSSTTSYEDTGLGYSATYYYKITAYDTSGYESAATSAASATTNPESESESGGGTGPSISSPNPPKVNSDSIIINNGAEKTDKREVILTLWAENAVQMAISNDIDFPESTWQDYATSSEWILEEGDGEKTVYVKFRSPDGNVSEIVSDSIILQTKTEKTEETKEKEIDLSELKEGDLIRGPDGIKVYVINAFGYKRHIFNPDVFNMYSHLKWENIKEVTQQILDSFTTSNLYRAKDDYKVYLVEETNKAGKKAVKHHLNMSPSLFEQKGYNWNQVFIINKTERDYYQTGSDIR
;
A
#
# COMPACT_ATOMS: atom_id res chain seq x y z
N MET A 1 -29.32 6.97 -16.30
CA MET A 1 -27.95 7.40 -15.96
C MET A 1 -27.31 7.95 -17.22
N ARG A 2 -26.49 9.00 -17.15
CA ARG A 2 -25.68 9.46 -18.29
C ARG A 2 -24.27 8.89 -18.11
N VAL A 3 -23.78 8.16 -19.09
CA VAL A 3 -22.44 7.57 -19.12
C VAL A 3 -21.82 7.81 -20.49
N LYS A 4 -20.49 7.77 -20.58
CA LYS A 4 -19.79 7.89 -21.87
C LYS A 4 -20.22 6.75 -22.80
N SER A 5 -20.20 6.98 -24.11
CA SER A 5 -20.39 5.88 -25.06
C SER A 5 -19.21 4.90 -24.96
N GLY A 6 -19.48 3.60 -24.99
CA GLY A 6 -18.46 2.56 -24.87
C GLY A 6 -19.03 1.16 -24.70
N THR A 7 -18.15 0.17 -24.62
CA THR A 7 -18.48 -1.24 -24.42
C THR A 7 -17.93 -1.74 -23.09
N GLY A 8 -18.43 -2.89 -22.60
CA GLY A 8 -17.92 -3.49 -21.36
C GLY A 8 -18.56 -2.96 -20.07
N TYR A 9 -19.64 -2.17 -20.16
CA TYR A 9 -20.31 -1.67 -18.96
C TYR A 9 -20.94 -2.82 -18.16
N THR A 10 -20.80 -2.76 -16.84
CA THR A 10 -21.63 -3.54 -15.93
C THR A 10 -22.67 -2.63 -15.29
N ILE A 11 -23.95 -2.94 -15.51
CA ILE A 11 -25.08 -2.22 -14.93
C ILE A 11 -25.69 -3.10 -13.86
N GLY A 12 -25.55 -2.71 -12.58
CA GLY A 12 -26.19 -3.40 -11.46
C GLY A 12 -27.38 -2.61 -10.92
N ALA A 13 -28.32 -3.32 -10.31
CA ALA A 13 -29.36 -2.71 -9.47
C ALA A 13 -29.29 -3.24 -8.05
N TRP A 14 -29.59 -2.35 -7.12
CA TRP A 14 -29.55 -2.60 -5.69
C TRP A 14 -30.73 -1.90 -5.03
N SER A 15 -31.26 -2.51 -3.98
CA SER A 15 -32.32 -1.95 -3.13
C SER A 15 -31.83 -1.86 -1.70
N SER A 16 -32.15 -0.76 -1.03
CA SER A 16 -31.90 -0.56 0.41
C SER A 16 -32.60 -1.54 1.31
N GLU A 17 -33.61 -2.23 0.78
CA GLU A 17 -34.42 -3.16 1.55
C GLU A 17 -33.95 -4.60 1.35
N ILE A 18 -33.70 -5.03 0.11
CA ILE A 18 -33.44 -6.44 -0.23
C ILE A 18 -32.01 -6.75 -0.69
N GLY A 19 -31.14 -5.74 -0.77
CA GLY A 19 -29.75 -5.92 -1.20
C GLY A 19 -29.58 -5.91 -2.72
N GLU A 20 -28.61 -6.69 -3.22
CA GLU A 20 -28.30 -6.78 -4.65
C GLU A 20 -29.41 -7.51 -5.43
N ILE A 21 -29.98 -6.84 -6.44
CA ILE A 21 -31.09 -7.39 -7.24
C ILE A 21 -30.53 -8.22 -8.40
N GLY A 22 -29.59 -7.65 -9.16
CA GLY A 22 -28.98 -8.29 -10.32
C GLY A 22 -28.04 -7.37 -11.07
N LYS A 23 -27.36 -7.91 -12.08
CA LYS A 23 -26.46 -7.17 -12.96
C LYS A 23 -26.57 -7.62 -14.41
N TYR A 24 -26.40 -6.66 -15.32
CA TYR A 24 -26.07 -6.89 -16.73
C TYR A 24 -24.59 -6.63 -16.91
N THR A 25 -23.82 -7.60 -17.42
CA THR A 25 -22.40 -7.44 -17.74
C THR A 25 -22.19 -7.21 -19.24
N ASN A 26 -21.03 -6.68 -19.62
CA ASN A 26 -20.62 -6.45 -21.01
C ASN A 26 -21.65 -5.65 -21.83
N VAL A 27 -22.32 -4.69 -21.20
CA VAL A 27 -23.30 -3.83 -21.85
C VAL A 27 -22.57 -2.83 -22.73
N SER A 28 -23.04 -2.72 -23.98
CA SER A 28 -22.55 -1.74 -24.95
C SER A 28 -23.53 -0.56 -25.04
N ILE A 29 -23.00 0.66 -24.93
CA ILE A 29 -23.75 1.91 -24.93
C ILE A 29 -23.21 2.75 -26.08
N THR A 30 -23.85 2.63 -27.24
CA THR A 30 -23.60 3.47 -28.42
C THR A 30 -24.74 4.47 -28.67
N ASP A 31 -25.89 4.26 -28.03
CA ASP A 31 -27.07 5.14 -28.01
C ASP A 31 -27.85 4.89 -26.70
N ASN A 32 -29.00 5.54 -26.52
CA ASN A 32 -29.92 5.32 -25.41
C ASN A 32 -30.37 3.85 -25.36
N ILE A 33 -30.08 3.19 -24.25
CA ILE A 33 -30.51 1.82 -23.99
C ILE A 33 -31.37 1.74 -22.74
N THR A 34 -32.30 0.78 -22.74
CA THR A 34 -33.14 0.46 -21.58
C THR A 34 -32.75 -0.90 -21.01
N LYS A 35 -32.40 -0.94 -19.72
CA LYS A 35 -32.18 -2.17 -18.95
C LYS A 35 -33.06 -2.12 -17.71
N ASN A 36 -34.03 -3.01 -17.66
CA ASN A 36 -35.00 -3.06 -16.57
C ASN A 36 -34.57 -4.09 -15.53
N PHE A 37 -34.79 -3.76 -14.26
CA PHE A 37 -34.70 -4.69 -13.15
C PHE A 37 -36.10 -4.80 -12.55
N SER A 38 -36.61 -6.01 -12.44
CA SER A 38 -37.88 -6.28 -11.78
C SER A 38 -37.62 -6.77 -10.36
N ILE A 39 -38.25 -6.11 -9.41
CA ILE A 39 -38.39 -6.61 -8.04
C ILE A 39 -39.85 -7.02 -7.94
N ASP A 40 -40.12 -8.31 -8.07
CA ASP A 40 -41.40 -8.83 -7.60
C ASP A 40 -41.32 -8.84 -6.07
N ASN A 41 -42.42 -8.63 -5.34
CA ASN A 41 -42.48 -8.70 -3.86
C ASN A 41 -42.19 -10.12 -3.31
N ASN A 42 -41.41 -10.89 -4.05
CA ASN A 42 -41.05 -12.26 -3.86
C ASN A 42 -39.74 -12.33 -3.08
N TYR A 43 -39.75 -11.88 -1.83
CA TYR A 43 -38.62 -11.91 -0.90
C TYR A 43 -39.01 -12.59 0.41
N GLY A 44 -38.05 -13.24 1.06
CA GLY A 44 -38.18 -13.78 2.43
C GLY A 44 -37.52 -12.85 3.45
N THR A 45 -37.74 -13.15 4.73
CA THR A 45 -37.09 -12.45 5.85
C THR A 45 -36.15 -13.40 6.58
N LEU A 46 -34.88 -13.02 6.73
CA LEU A 46 -33.96 -13.65 7.66
C LEU A 46 -34.01 -12.88 8.99
N SER A 47 -34.30 -13.59 10.08
CA SER A 47 -34.28 -13.06 11.44
C SER A 47 -33.14 -13.70 12.22
N VAL A 48 -32.10 -12.93 12.55
CA VAL A 48 -30.95 -13.41 13.34
C VAL A 48 -31.10 -12.91 14.77
N THR A 49 -31.25 -13.83 15.71
CA THR A 49 -31.35 -13.54 17.15
C THR A 49 -30.02 -13.80 17.82
N LEU A 50 -29.42 -12.76 18.40
CA LEU A 50 -28.24 -12.84 19.25
C LEU A 50 -28.67 -13.01 20.70
N THR A 51 -28.27 -14.12 21.32
CA THR A 51 -28.62 -14.47 22.71
C THR A 51 -27.37 -14.48 23.58
N GLY A 52 -27.45 -14.00 24.83
CA GLY A 52 -26.37 -14.20 25.83
C GLY A 52 -25.80 -12.97 26.54
N GLY A 53 -26.41 -11.77 26.45
CA GLY A 53 -25.96 -10.60 27.21
C GLY A 53 -26.46 -9.28 26.62
N ALA A 54 -26.64 -8.29 27.51
CA ALA A 54 -27.32 -7.02 27.29
C ALA A 54 -26.96 -6.30 25.96
N TYR A 55 -27.96 -6.18 25.08
CA TYR A 55 -28.05 -5.19 24.00
C TYR A 55 -26.82 -5.10 23.08
N LEU A 56 -26.58 -6.17 22.31
CA LEU A 56 -25.59 -6.17 21.23
C LEU A 56 -26.21 -5.58 19.97
N THR A 57 -26.60 -4.31 20.00
CA THR A 57 -27.21 -3.60 18.85
C THR A 57 -26.17 -3.12 17.84
N ASP A 58 -24.89 -3.20 18.18
CA ASP A 58 -23.76 -2.80 17.33
C ASP A 58 -23.08 -3.99 16.63
N ALA A 59 -23.78 -5.13 16.54
CA ALA A 59 -23.33 -6.25 15.75
C ALA A 59 -23.60 -6.01 14.26
N PHE A 60 -22.79 -6.61 13.41
CA PHE A 60 -22.95 -6.63 11.97
C PHE A 60 -23.42 -8.02 11.53
N VAL A 61 -24.53 -8.06 10.81
CA VAL A 61 -25.09 -9.29 10.23
C VAL A 61 -25.05 -9.19 8.72
N GLU A 62 -24.49 -10.21 8.09
CA GLU A 62 -24.43 -10.34 6.64
C GLU A 62 -24.95 -11.70 6.20
N ALA A 63 -25.65 -11.72 5.07
CA ALA A 63 -26.06 -12.93 4.38
C ALA A 63 -25.58 -12.89 2.94
N ILE A 64 -24.93 -13.97 2.49
CA ILE A 64 -24.36 -14.08 1.13
C ILE A 64 -24.91 -15.32 0.45
N ASP A 65 -25.53 -15.14 -0.71
CA ASP A 65 -26.05 -16.23 -1.53
C ASP A 65 -24.89 -17.14 -1.98
N SER A 66 -24.97 -18.42 -1.64
CA SER A 66 -23.90 -19.40 -1.86
C SER A 66 -23.64 -19.71 -3.34
N THR A 67 -24.53 -19.30 -4.25
CA THR A 67 -24.44 -19.59 -5.69
C THR A 67 -23.99 -18.38 -6.49
N ASN A 68 -24.59 -17.22 -6.22
CA ASN A 68 -24.40 -16.02 -7.04
C ASN A 68 -23.71 -14.87 -6.30
N HIS A 69 -23.38 -15.08 -5.01
CA HIS A 69 -22.70 -14.13 -4.13
C HIS A 69 -23.43 -12.78 -3.96
N LYS A 70 -24.72 -12.71 -4.31
CA LYS A 70 -25.55 -11.57 -3.93
C LYS A 70 -25.64 -11.51 -2.41
N ARG A 71 -25.54 -10.31 -1.88
CA ARG A 71 -25.45 -10.08 -0.44
C ARG A 71 -26.41 -9.00 0.03
N ASN A 72 -26.82 -9.13 1.28
CA ASN A 72 -27.45 -8.07 2.05
C ASN A 72 -26.89 -8.09 3.48
N SER A 73 -26.86 -6.93 4.12
CA SER A 73 -26.30 -6.78 5.47
C SER A 73 -26.99 -5.67 6.25
N THR A 74 -26.88 -5.74 7.57
CA THR A 74 -27.47 -4.79 8.50
C THR A 74 -26.65 -4.71 9.77
N ASN A 75 -26.58 -3.52 10.34
CA ASN A 75 -26.12 -3.27 11.71
C ASN A 75 -27.25 -2.72 12.60
N GLN A 76 -28.50 -2.84 12.14
CA GLN A 76 -29.67 -2.30 12.84
C GLN A 76 -30.32 -3.41 13.66
N GLY A 77 -29.82 -3.62 14.87
CA GLY A 77 -30.39 -4.55 15.84
C GLY A 77 -31.56 -3.92 16.60
N VAL A 78 -32.63 -4.68 16.79
CA VAL A 78 -33.74 -4.30 17.68
C VAL A 78 -33.67 -5.17 18.94
N VAL A 79 -33.83 -4.53 20.09
CA VAL A 79 -33.88 -5.22 21.37
C VAL A 79 -35.18 -6.00 21.48
N SER A 80 -35.07 -7.27 21.84
CA SER A 80 -36.23 -8.11 22.17
C SER A 80 -35.95 -8.88 23.47
N GLY A 81 -36.44 -8.35 24.60
CA GLY A 81 -36.19 -8.94 25.91
C GLY A 81 -34.72 -8.82 26.33
N SER A 82 -34.04 -9.95 26.50
CA SER A 82 -32.59 -10.02 26.78
C SER A 82 -31.71 -10.14 25.54
N ASP A 83 -32.33 -10.21 24.36
CA ASP A 83 -31.68 -10.56 23.10
C ASP A 83 -31.70 -9.39 22.13
N SER A 84 -30.84 -9.46 21.10
CA SER A 84 -30.83 -8.51 19.99
C SER A 84 -31.22 -9.22 18.70
N VAL A 85 -32.20 -8.67 17.97
CA VAL A 85 -32.75 -9.27 16.75
C VAL A 85 -32.43 -8.40 15.56
N TYR A 86 -31.82 -9.01 14.55
CA TYR A 86 -31.45 -8.38 13.29
C TYR A 86 -32.32 -8.97 12.19
N THR A 87 -32.88 -8.10 11.34
CA THR A 87 -33.74 -8.55 10.24
C THR A 87 -33.20 -8.09 8.90
N LEU A 88 -33.20 -9.02 7.94
CA LEU A 88 -32.77 -8.81 6.56
C LEU A 88 -33.88 -9.32 5.65
N LYS A 89 -34.23 -8.54 4.61
CA LYS A 89 -35.03 -9.08 3.51
C LYS A 89 -34.08 -9.58 2.42
N LEU A 90 -34.36 -10.77 1.90
CA LEU A 90 -33.50 -11.48 0.97
C LEU A 90 -34.34 -12.12 -0.15
N LEU A 91 -33.81 -12.15 -1.37
CA LEU A 91 -34.42 -12.92 -2.45
C LEU A 91 -34.34 -14.42 -2.14
N PRO A 92 -35.25 -15.27 -2.66
CA PRO A 92 -35.19 -16.70 -2.44
C PRO A 92 -33.85 -17.29 -2.90
N GLY A 93 -33.27 -18.14 -2.06
CA GLY A 93 -31.93 -18.68 -2.29
C GLY A 93 -31.35 -19.32 -1.03
N THR A 94 -30.15 -19.88 -1.16
CA THR A 94 -29.38 -20.43 -0.04
C THR A 94 -28.28 -19.47 0.31
N TYR A 95 -28.21 -19.06 1.58
CA TYR A 95 -27.33 -18.00 2.06
C TYR A 95 -26.45 -18.48 3.19
N GLU A 96 -25.16 -18.15 3.15
CA GLU A 96 -24.30 -18.22 4.32
C GLU A 96 -24.49 -16.97 5.18
N VAL A 97 -24.72 -17.17 6.48
CA VAL A 97 -24.91 -16.09 7.44
C VAL A 97 -23.65 -15.85 8.24
N PHE A 98 -23.24 -14.59 8.31
CA PHE A 98 -22.10 -14.11 9.05
C PHE A 98 -22.57 -13.09 10.08
N VAL A 99 -22.05 -13.21 11.29
CA VAL A 99 -22.34 -12.26 12.38
C VAL A 99 -21.03 -11.93 13.06
N SER A 100 -20.76 -10.65 13.22
CA SER A 100 -19.63 -10.16 14.01
C SER A 100 -20.06 -8.99 14.90
N HIS A 101 -19.23 -8.68 15.89
CA HIS A 101 -19.39 -7.52 16.75
C HIS A 101 -18.01 -6.97 17.09
N PRO A 102 -17.80 -5.64 17.14
CA PRO A 102 -16.49 -5.04 17.43
C PRO A 102 -15.82 -5.61 18.69
N GLY A 103 -16.58 -5.72 19.78
CA GLY A 103 -16.09 -6.29 21.05
C GLY A 103 -15.86 -7.81 21.08
N PHE A 104 -16.35 -8.59 20.10
CA PHE A 104 -16.28 -10.07 20.14
C PHE A 104 -15.62 -10.71 18.90
N GLY A 105 -15.40 -9.95 17.83
CA GLY A 105 -15.11 -10.53 16.52
C GLY A 105 -16.32 -11.32 15.99
N ARG A 106 -16.05 -12.42 15.27
CA ARG A 106 -17.08 -13.29 14.68
C ARG A 106 -17.85 -14.05 15.77
N ILE A 107 -19.17 -13.93 15.80
CA ILE A 107 -20.06 -14.52 16.83
C ILE A 107 -20.61 -15.88 16.39
N CYS A 108 -20.88 -16.08 15.09
CA CYS A 108 -21.54 -17.28 14.59
C CYS A 108 -20.72 -17.99 13.51
N GLU A 109 -19.98 -19.01 13.92
CA GLU A 109 -19.58 -20.11 13.03
C GLU A 109 -20.19 -21.40 13.58
N LYS A 110 -21.22 -21.92 12.91
CA LYS A 110 -21.59 -23.30 13.14
C LYS A 110 -20.53 -24.16 12.46
N THR A 111 -19.85 -25.01 13.23
CA THR A 111 -19.03 -26.08 12.65
C THR A 111 -19.96 -26.95 11.77
N GLY A 112 -19.78 -26.92 10.44
CA GLY A 112 -20.61 -27.67 9.48
C GLY A 112 -21.58 -26.86 8.59
N GLY A 113 -21.43 -25.53 8.50
CA GLY A 113 -22.07 -24.70 7.46
C GLY A 113 -23.25 -23.86 7.97
N ASN A 114 -23.18 -22.54 7.72
CA ASN A 114 -24.20 -21.55 8.09
C ASN A 114 -25.24 -21.31 6.98
N ALA A 115 -25.38 -22.26 6.04
CA ALA A 115 -26.26 -22.11 4.90
C ALA A 115 -27.74 -22.20 5.34
N VAL A 116 -28.49 -21.12 5.15
CA VAL A 116 -29.94 -21.04 5.38
C VAL A 116 -30.67 -20.88 4.07
N THR A 117 -31.81 -21.55 3.93
CA THR A 117 -32.66 -21.35 2.76
C THR A 117 -33.69 -20.27 3.07
N ILE A 118 -33.75 -19.27 2.20
CA ILE A 118 -34.74 -18.21 2.24
C ILE A 118 -35.79 -18.54 1.18
N GLU A 119 -37.04 -18.56 1.63
CA GLU A 119 -38.21 -18.72 0.76
C GLU A 119 -39.02 -17.43 0.79
N SER A 120 -39.68 -17.14 -0.33
CA SER A 120 -40.51 -15.94 -0.46
C SER A 120 -41.67 -15.94 0.54
N GLY A 121 -41.92 -14.79 1.16
CA GLY A 121 -43.01 -14.58 2.12
C GLY A 121 -42.79 -15.22 3.50
N ASN A 122 -41.76 -16.05 3.65
CA ASN A 122 -41.45 -16.76 4.89
C ASN A 122 -40.39 -16.02 5.71
N THR A 123 -40.45 -16.19 7.03
CA THR A 123 -39.39 -15.77 7.95
C THR A 123 -38.56 -17.00 8.35
N THR A 124 -37.28 -16.98 7.99
CA THR A 124 -36.29 -17.95 8.44
C THR A 124 -35.54 -17.39 9.64
N SER A 125 -35.51 -18.12 10.76
CA SER A 125 -34.84 -17.66 11.98
C SER A 125 -33.53 -18.39 12.22
N VAL A 126 -32.50 -17.64 12.61
CA VAL A 126 -31.19 -18.15 13.04
C VAL A 126 -30.93 -17.65 14.44
N THR A 127 -30.57 -18.56 15.35
CA THR A 127 -30.14 -18.18 16.69
C THR A 127 -28.64 -18.31 16.80
N CYS A 128 -28.03 -17.24 17.26
CA CYS A 128 -26.61 -17.07 17.46
C CYS A 128 -26.36 -16.88 18.95
N SER A 129 -25.94 -17.95 19.61
CA SER A 129 -25.56 -17.87 21.02
C SER A 129 -24.08 -17.56 21.12
N ILE A 130 -23.74 -16.52 21.88
CA ILE A 130 -22.36 -16.29 22.30
C ILE A 130 -22.03 -17.45 23.24
N ALA A 131 -21.26 -18.42 22.75
CA ALA A 131 -20.89 -19.59 23.53
C ALA A 131 -20.29 -19.13 24.88
N THR A 132 -20.72 -19.80 25.94
CA THR A 132 -20.57 -19.53 27.38
C THR A 132 -19.14 -19.45 27.93
N ALA A 133 -18.12 -19.20 27.10
CA ALA A 133 -16.78 -18.85 27.55
C ALA A 133 -16.60 -17.33 27.47
N GLY A 134 -17.03 -16.62 28.51
CA GLY A 134 -16.79 -15.18 28.68
C GLY A 134 -18.04 -14.39 29.04
N GLY A 135 -18.95 -14.15 28.10
CA GLY A 135 -20.01 -13.13 28.29
C GLY A 135 -19.50 -11.70 28.03
N LEU A 136 -20.40 -10.71 28.10
CA LEU A 136 -20.11 -9.29 27.90
C LEU A 136 -19.76 -8.60 29.22
N ALA A 137 -18.70 -7.79 29.26
CA ALA A 137 -18.40 -6.91 30.38
C ALA A 137 -18.19 -5.47 29.90
N THR A 138 -18.56 -4.53 30.77
CA THR A 138 -18.23 -3.11 30.57
C THR A 138 -16.88 -2.80 31.19
N LEU A 139 -16.03 -2.10 30.44
CA LEU A 139 -14.95 -1.29 30.99
C LEU A 139 -15.44 0.15 31.04
N SER A 140 -15.66 0.69 32.23
CA SER A 140 -16.19 2.06 32.40
C SER A 140 -15.40 2.86 33.42
N GLY A 141 -15.58 4.17 33.43
CA GLY A 141 -15.01 5.03 34.46
C GLY A 141 -14.91 6.47 34.01
N THR A 142 -14.00 7.21 34.64
CA THR A 142 -13.80 8.64 34.38
C THR A 142 -12.40 8.96 33.89
N VAL A 143 -12.29 9.97 33.05
CA VAL A 143 -11.03 10.67 32.77
C VAL A 143 -11.06 12.03 33.45
N THR A 144 -10.05 12.29 34.27
CA THR A 144 -9.89 13.58 34.97
C THR A 144 -8.53 14.20 34.70
N SER A 145 -8.44 15.52 34.81
CA SER A 145 -7.19 16.28 34.76
C SER A 145 -7.22 17.35 35.84
N SER A 146 -6.18 17.39 36.67
CA SER A 146 -6.11 18.28 37.85
C SER A 146 -7.38 18.26 38.72
N GLY A 147 -8.03 17.09 38.84
CA GLY A 147 -9.24 16.88 39.63
C GLY A 147 -10.56 17.31 38.97
N SER A 148 -10.51 17.82 37.72
CA SER A 148 -11.71 18.16 36.93
C SER A 148 -11.99 17.11 35.85
N PRO A 149 -13.25 16.82 35.50
CA PRO A 149 -13.57 15.93 34.39
C PRO A 149 -13.06 16.45 33.05
N VAL A 150 -12.65 15.54 32.16
CA VAL A 150 -12.24 15.87 30.80
C VAL A 150 -13.25 15.33 29.80
N GLU A 151 -14.03 16.22 29.17
CA GLU A 151 -14.95 15.89 28.07
C GLU A 151 -14.19 15.69 26.76
N GLY A 152 -14.65 14.80 25.87
CA GLY A 152 -14.09 14.64 24.53
C GLY A 152 -12.71 13.98 24.48
N MET A 153 -12.36 13.18 25.49
CA MET A 153 -11.16 12.32 25.48
C MET A 153 -11.53 10.98 24.84
N GLU A 154 -10.75 10.54 23.86
CA GLU A 154 -10.89 9.18 23.31
C GLU A 154 -10.33 8.18 24.32
N VAL A 155 -11.13 7.19 24.69
CA VAL A 155 -10.73 6.04 25.49
C VAL A 155 -10.85 4.80 24.62
N PHE A 156 -9.76 4.06 24.42
CA PHE A 156 -9.75 2.91 23.53
C PHE A 156 -9.21 1.66 24.23
N ALA A 157 -9.66 0.51 23.75
CA ALA A 157 -9.27 -0.81 24.22
C ALA A 157 -9.08 -1.76 23.02
N PHE A 158 -8.04 -2.58 23.05
CA PHE A 158 -7.80 -3.61 22.05
C PHE A 158 -7.27 -4.89 22.67
N ASN A 159 -7.66 -6.04 22.11
CA ASN A 159 -7.14 -7.33 22.48
C ASN A 159 -5.82 -7.58 21.73
N PRO A 160 -4.66 -7.61 22.41
CA PRO A 160 -3.37 -7.85 21.76
C PRO A 160 -3.20 -9.29 21.26
N ASN A 161 -4.09 -10.21 21.64
CA ASN A 161 -3.97 -11.65 21.35
C ASN A 161 -5.09 -12.17 20.43
N GLY A 162 -5.90 -11.30 19.82
CA GLY A 162 -7.08 -11.76 19.09
C GLY A 162 -8.01 -10.65 18.63
N ALA A 163 -9.12 -11.03 18.01
CA ALA A 163 -10.23 -10.11 17.74
C ALA A 163 -10.84 -9.56 19.04
N GLY A 164 -11.35 -8.33 18.96
CA GLY A 164 -12.03 -7.68 20.07
C GLY A 164 -11.34 -6.39 20.50
N GLY A 165 -12.16 -5.39 20.76
CA GLY A 165 -11.75 -4.08 21.21
C GLY A 165 -12.94 -3.14 21.16
N GLY A 166 -12.68 -1.86 21.35
CA GLY A 166 -13.67 -0.82 21.23
C GLY A 166 -13.12 0.50 21.73
N SER A 167 -13.87 1.55 21.50
CA SER A 167 -13.56 2.86 22.06
C SER A 167 -14.82 3.60 22.46
N ASP A 168 -14.65 4.65 23.25
CA ASP A 168 -15.69 5.58 23.65
C ASP A 168 -15.07 6.97 23.86
N ILE A 169 -15.89 8.01 23.71
CA ILE A 169 -15.49 9.40 23.92
C ILE A 169 -16.10 9.88 25.23
N THR A 170 -15.29 10.46 26.10
CA THR A 170 -15.80 10.92 27.39
C THR A 170 -16.87 12.01 27.27
N ASP A 171 -17.93 11.89 28.04
CA ASP A 171 -19.01 12.88 28.11
C ASP A 171 -18.60 14.15 28.89
N SER A 172 -19.52 15.10 29.08
CA SER A 172 -19.30 16.33 29.85
C SER A 172 -18.91 16.09 31.32
N ASN A 173 -19.16 14.89 31.85
CA ASN A 173 -18.78 14.45 33.20
C ASN A 173 -17.49 13.62 33.19
N GLY A 174 -16.79 13.54 32.05
CA GLY A 174 -15.58 12.75 31.86
C GLY A 174 -15.82 11.24 31.84
N GLN A 175 -17.07 10.78 31.75
CA GLN A 175 -17.43 9.37 31.86
C GLN A 175 -17.31 8.65 30.51
N TYR A 176 -16.90 7.39 30.54
CA TYR A 176 -16.87 6.52 29.36
C TYR A 176 -17.34 5.09 29.70
N THR A 177 -17.76 4.32 28.70
CA THR A 177 -18.13 2.90 28.80
C THR A 177 -17.84 2.16 27.49
N ILE A 178 -16.95 1.16 27.55
CA ILE A 178 -16.60 0.27 26.43
C ILE A 178 -17.12 -1.14 26.72
N TYR A 179 -17.73 -1.77 25.72
CA TYR A 179 -18.29 -3.12 25.79
C TYR A 179 -17.32 -4.15 25.20
N LEU A 180 -16.82 -5.06 26.04
CA LEU A 180 -15.74 -5.97 25.69
C LEU A 180 -16.06 -7.43 26.07
N LYS A 181 -15.47 -8.39 25.35
CA LYS A 181 -15.58 -9.83 25.64
C LYS A 181 -14.80 -10.19 26.91
N GLN A 182 -15.48 -10.78 27.89
CA GLN A 182 -14.85 -11.29 29.11
C GLN A 182 -13.92 -12.47 28.82
N GLY A 183 -12.98 -12.71 29.75
CA GLY A 183 -11.99 -13.79 29.66
C GLY A 183 -10.76 -13.44 28.82
N ASN A 184 -10.67 -12.19 28.33
CA ASN A 184 -9.51 -11.70 27.59
C ASN A 184 -8.74 -10.65 28.38
N THR A 185 -7.52 -10.42 27.96
CA THR A 185 -6.68 -9.30 28.39
C THR A 185 -6.73 -8.23 27.31
N TYR A 186 -6.93 -6.97 27.71
CA TYR A 186 -6.95 -5.82 26.82
C TYR A 186 -5.82 -4.86 27.17
N LYS A 187 -5.28 -4.22 26.14
CA LYS A 187 -4.50 -2.98 26.28
C LYS A 187 -5.47 -1.81 26.17
N VAL A 188 -5.37 -0.86 27.09
CA VAL A 188 -6.28 0.29 27.16
C VAL A 188 -5.50 1.59 27.27
N GLY A 189 -6.02 2.65 26.66
CA GLY A 189 -5.35 3.95 26.62
C GLY A 189 -6.33 5.10 26.46
N ILE A 190 -5.80 6.30 26.66
CA ILE A 190 -6.53 7.56 26.46
C ILE A 190 -5.74 8.46 25.52
N SER A 191 -6.44 9.27 24.73
CA SER A 191 -5.81 10.25 23.85
C SER A 191 -6.69 11.46 23.59
N LYS A 192 -6.06 12.63 23.53
CA LYS A 192 -6.67 13.89 23.12
C LYS A 192 -5.59 14.93 22.85
N THR A 193 -5.77 15.73 21.80
CA THR A 193 -4.91 16.88 21.52
C THR A 193 -4.79 17.79 22.74
N GLY A 194 -3.56 18.21 23.05
CA GLY A 194 -3.24 19.07 24.21
C GLY A 194 -2.90 18.31 25.50
N TYR A 195 -3.01 16.98 25.50
CA TYR A 195 -2.61 16.12 26.62
C TYR A 195 -1.34 15.33 26.29
N GLN A 196 -0.62 14.91 27.33
CA GLN A 196 0.55 14.04 27.18
C GLN A 196 0.11 12.65 26.69
N PRO A 197 0.96 11.97 25.90
CA PRO A 197 0.73 10.58 25.58
C PRO A 197 0.70 9.73 26.85
N HIS A 198 -0.32 8.88 26.99
CA HIS A 198 -0.50 8.04 28.17
C HIS A 198 0.01 6.62 27.87
N PRO A 199 0.80 5.99 28.77
CA PRO A 199 1.23 4.61 28.59
C PRO A 199 0.02 3.67 28.56
N LEU A 200 0.08 2.60 27.76
CA LEU A 200 -1.00 1.62 27.69
C LEU A 200 -1.09 0.79 28.98
N GLU A 201 -2.26 0.76 29.60
CA GLU A 201 -2.54 -0.12 30.73
C GLU A 201 -3.00 -1.49 30.25
N THR A 202 -2.76 -2.54 31.06
CA THR A 202 -3.18 -3.92 30.73
C THR A 202 -4.27 -4.36 31.70
N ILE A 203 -5.45 -4.67 31.17
CA ILE A 203 -6.62 -5.06 31.95
C ILE A 203 -7.05 -6.47 31.58
N ALA A 204 -7.01 -7.40 32.55
CA ALA A 204 -7.66 -8.69 32.42
C ALA A 204 -9.15 -8.54 32.77
N LEU A 205 -10.03 -8.67 31.77
CA LEU A 205 -11.45 -8.39 31.93
C LEU A 205 -12.22 -9.69 32.18
N SER A 206 -12.60 -9.96 33.43
CA SER A 206 -13.39 -11.14 33.83
C SER A 206 -14.82 -10.80 34.27
N ALA A 207 -15.13 -9.52 34.47
CA ALA A 207 -16.44 -8.98 34.83
C ALA A 207 -16.49 -7.48 34.50
N ASN A 208 -17.63 -6.83 34.72
CA ASN A 208 -17.74 -5.36 34.64
C ASN A 208 -16.66 -4.74 35.54
N THR A 209 -15.83 -3.89 34.95
CA THR A 209 -14.64 -3.33 35.58
C THR A 209 -14.66 -1.83 35.47
N THR A 210 -14.35 -1.15 36.57
CA THR A 210 -14.16 0.31 36.58
C THR A 210 -12.67 0.64 36.49
N ASN A 211 -12.27 1.46 35.53
CA ASN A 211 -10.92 2.01 35.41
C ASN A 211 -11.01 3.53 35.27
N ASN A 212 -10.27 4.28 36.08
CA ASN A 212 -10.25 5.75 35.97
C ASN A 212 -8.88 6.17 35.46
N PHE A 213 -8.86 7.05 34.47
CA PHE A 213 -7.62 7.62 33.96
C PHE A 213 -7.37 9.02 34.50
N TYR A 214 -6.10 9.35 34.65
CA TYR A 214 -5.65 10.69 34.94
C TYR A 214 -4.88 11.23 33.74
N ALA A 215 -5.41 12.27 33.10
CA ALA A 215 -4.80 12.91 31.95
C ALA A 215 -3.97 14.11 32.41
N THR A 216 -2.72 14.16 31.95
CA THR A 216 -1.81 15.28 32.20
C THR A 216 -1.76 16.18 30.97
N THR A 217 -1.88 17.49 31.15
CA THR A 217 -1.73 18.44 30.04
C THR A 217 -0.30 18.41 29.51
N SER A 218 -0.14 18.43 28.19
CA SER A 218 1.19 18.44 27.60
C SER A 218 1.83 19.82 27.73
N SER A 219 3.02 19.86 28.34
CA SER A 219 3.86 21.07 28.43
C SER A 219 5.10 20.99 27.53
N TYR A 220 5.37 19.81 26.95
CA TYR A 220 6.56 19.55 26.16
C TYR A 220 6.20 18.93 24.81
N TYR A 221 6.97 19.26 23.79
CA TYR A 221 6.77 18.72 22.45
C TYR A 221 8.09 18.45 21.72
N ILE A 222 8.01 17.54 20.75
CA ILE A 222 8.99 17.35 19.68
C ILE A 222 8.45 18.02 18.42
N SER A 223 9.30 18.76 17.71
CA SER A 223 8.89 19.44 16.48
C SER A 223 10.01 19.49 15.44
N GLY A 224 9.59 19.57 14.18
CA GLY A 224 10.47 19.67 13.02
C GLY A 224 9.66 19.72 11.74
N GLU A 225 10.34 19.50 10.61
CA GLU A 225 9.75 19.54 9.28
C GLU A 225 10.02 18.24 8.52
N VAL A 226 9.09 17.85 7.63
CA VAL A 226 9.25 16.66 6.79
C VAL A 226 9.55 17.07 5.35
N TYR A 227 10.55 16.42 4.76
CA TYR A 227 11.06 16.71 3.42
C TYR A 227 11.01 15.48 2.50
N LEU A 228 10.84 15.74 1.20
CA LEU A 228 11.09 14.80 0.11
C LEU A 228 12.01 15.51 -0.88
N GLY A 229 13.26 15.06 -0.95
CA GLY A 229 14.32 15.87 -1.56
C GLY A 229 14.46 17.20 -0.83
N SER A 230 14.37 18.31 -1.55
CA SER A 230 14.36 19.68 -0.99
C SER A 230 12.97 20.24 -0.70
N SER A 231 11.90 19.51 -1.04
CA SER A 231 10.52 19.99 -0.91
C SER A 231 9.91 19.59 0.43
N LYS A 232 9.22 20.51 1.09
CA LYS A 232 8.46 20.22 2.31
C LYS A 232 7.20 19.43 1.99
N VAL A 233 6.88 18.45 2.83
CA VAL A 233 5.79 17.49 2.61
C VAL A 233 4.64 17.80 3.56
N SER A 234 3.50 18.19 3.02
CA SER A 234 2.25 18.33 3.78
C SER A 234 1.49 17.00 3.85
N GLY A 235 0.80 16.74 4.96
CA GLY A 235 0.01 15.53 5.14
C GLY A 235 0.83 14.26 5.42
N ALA A 236 2.15 14.37 5.63
CA ALA A 236 2.98 13.28 6.13
C ALA A 236 2.53 12.90 7.56
N LYS A 237 2.35 11.60 7.79
CA LYS A 237 2.03 11.04 9.11
C LYS A 237 3.34 10.90 9.89
N VAL A 238 3.39 11.47 11.09
CA VAL A 238 4.57 11.51 11.96
C VAL A 238 4.22 10.92 13.32
N TRP A 239 5.09 10.09 13.86
CA TRP A 239 4.91 9.55 15.20
C TRP A 239 6.22 9.47 15.97
N ALA A 240 6.11 9.52 17.28
CA ALA A 240 7.21 9.35 18.21
C ALA A 240 6.86 8.25 19.21
N GLU A 241 7.78 7.33 19.45
CA GLU A 241 7.67 6.28 20.45
C GLU A 241 8.80 6.40 21.46
N SER A 242 8.49 6.35 22.75
CA SER A 242 9.49 6.39 23.80
C SER A 242 10.03 5.00 24.13
N ASP A 243 11.22 4.95 24.74
CA ASP A 243 11.79 3.69 25.27
C ASP A 243 10.90 3.02 26.35
N THR A 244 9.93 3.77 26.91
CA THR A 244 8.97 3.27 27.90
C THR A 244 7.64 2.83 27.28
N GLY A 245 7.49 2.95 25.95
CA GLY A 245 6.30 2.53 25.19
C GLY A 245 5.18 3.59 25.12
N GLU A 246 5.46 4.84 25.50
CA GLU A 246 4.54 5.95 25.25
C GLU A 246 4.61 6.33 23.78
N ARG A 247 3.47 6.68 23.17
CA ARG A 247 3.40 7.01 21.75
C ARG A 247 2.64 8.30 21.51
N SER A 248 3.17 9.13 20.62
CA SER A 248 2.62 10.42 20.21
C SER A 248 2.51 10.49 18.68
N PHE A 249 1.42 11.04 18.18
CA PHE A 249 1.11 11.05 16.75
C PHE A 249 0.69 12.45 16.28
N GLY A 250 0.94 12.71 15.00
CA GLY A 250 0.56 13.94 14.35
C GLY A 250 0.73 13.87 12.84
N THR A 251 0.22 14.89 12.17
CA THR A 251 0.33 15.04 10.72
C THR A 251 0.97 16.39 10.44
N THR A 252 1.82 16.45 9.42
CA THR A 252 2.40 17.72 8.98
C THR A 252 1.35 18.67 8.41
N ASP A 253 1.47 19.94 8.74
CA ASP A 253 0.59 21.00 8.23
C ASP A 253 0.90 21.37 6.77
N ALA A 254 0.27 22.43 6.25
CA ALA A 254 0.49 22.91 4.88
C ALA A 254 1.92 23.39 4.61
N SER A 255 2.68 23.73 5.66
CA SER A 255 4.08 24.14 5.57
C SER A 255 5.05 22.96 5.69
N GLY A 256 4.55 21.75 5.97
CA GLY A 256 5.35 20.55 6.22
C GLY A 256 5.89 20.44 7.64
N ALA A 257 5.44 21.30 8.55
CA ALA A 257 5.85 21.29 9.95
C ALA A 257 4.96 20.35 10.77
N TYR A 258 5.54 19.71 11.79
CA TYR A 258 4.82 18.88 12.74
C TYR A 258 5.20 19.23 14.19
N GLN A 259 4.30 18.88 15.11
CA GLN A 259 4.50 19.02 16.55
C GLN A 259 3.83 17.85 17.28
N LEU A 260 4.60 17.10 18.05
CA LEU A 260 4.16 15.91 18.80
C LEU A 260 4.26 16.18 20.30
N PRO A 261 3.17 16.12 21.09
CA PRO A 261 3.25 16.23 22.53
C PRO A 261 4.04 15.06 23.13
N ILE A 262 4.87 15.33 24.13
CA ILE A 262 5.62 14.29 24.85
C ILE A 262 5.43 14.41 26.37
N SER A 263 5.69 13.30 27.05
CA SER A 263 5.77 13.22 28.52
C SER A 263 7.16 13.66 29.01
N ASP A 264 7.26 13.93 30.31
CA ASP A 264 8.51 14.17 31.02
C ASP A 264 9.05 12.92 31.76
N SER A 265 8.32 11.80 31.71
CA SER A 265 8.69 10.48 32.24
C SER A 265 9.71 9.74 31.38
N SER A 266 9.74 10.03 30.07
CA SER A 266 10.57 9.33 29.10
C SER A 266 11.88 10.06 28.78
N THR A 267 12.98 9.32 28.70
CA THR A 267 14.33 9.89 28.45
C THR A 267 14.71 9.93 26.98
N THR A 268 14.18 9.02 26.16
CA THR A 268 14.47 8.92 24.72
C THR A 268 13.18 8.70 23.96
N TRP A 269 13.07 9.37 22.82
CA TRP A 269 11.98 9.23 21.85
C TRP A 269 12.56 8.85 20.48
N HIS A 270 11.87 8.01 19.73
CA HIS A 270 12.22 7.59 18.38
C HIS A 270 11.14 8.11 17.43
N ILE A 271 11.51 9.00 16.51
CA ILE A 271 10.59 9.72 15.65
C ILE A 271 10.70 9.21 14.22
N GLN A 272 9.55 8.96 13.59
CA GLN A 272 9.44 8.48 12.21
C GLN A 272 8.36 9.21 11.46
N ALA A 273 8.46 9.20 10.13
CA ALA A 273 7.39 9.66 9.27
C ALA A 273 7.21 8.78 8.02
N VAL A 274 6.02 8.87 7.45
CA VAL A 274 5.69 8.34 6.12
C VAL A 274 4.72 9.28 5.43
N ALA A 275 4.86 9.41 4.11
CA ALA A 275 3.95 10.20 3.29
C ALA A 275 3.50 9.41 2.06
N LYS A 276 2.54 9.98 1.34
CA LYS A 276 1.99 9.39 0.14
C LYS A 276 3.09 9.28 -0.91
N GLY A 277 3.30 8.08 -1.44
CA GLY A 277 4.32 7.79 -2.43
C GLY A 277 5.75 7.68 -1.90
N THR A 278 5.95 7.65 -0.57
CA THR A 278 7.28 7.54 0.03
C THR A 278 7.49 6.21 0.74
N ARG A 279 8.77 5.89 0.99
CA ARG A 279 9.17 4.91 2.00
C ARG A 279 9.02 5.52 3.40
N LYS A 280 8.89 4.66 4.41
CA LYS A 280 8.94 5.03 5.82
C LYS A 280 10.37 5.46 6.17
N SER A 281 10.54 6.48 6.99
CA SER A 281 11.88 6.88 7.44
C SER A 281 12.46 5.89 8.46
N ILE A 282 13.79 5.83 8.54
CA ILE A 282 14.46 5.26 9.71
C ILE A 282 14.10 6.13 10.94
N PRO A 283 13.91 5.52 12.14
CA PRO A 283 13.71 6.29 13.35
C PRO A 283 14.89 7.21 13.68
N ILE A 284 14.58 8.47 13.99
CA ILE A 284 15.52 9.45 14.56
C ILE A 284 15.35 9.44 16.07
N SER A 285 16.41 9.16 16.82
CA SER A 285 16.37 9.20 18.29
C SER A 285 16.61 10.62 18.81
N ALA A 286 15.77 11.07 19.75
CA ALA A 286 15.89 12.35 20.43
C ALA A 286 15.78 12.15 21.95
N ASN A 287 16.76 12.67 22.69
CA ASN A 287 16.78 12.57 24.15
C ASN A 287 16.00 13.75 24.77
N PHE A 288 15.10 13.46 25.69
CA PHE A 288 14.42 14.48 26.47
C PHE A 288 15.32 15.00 27.59
N THR A 289 15.47 16.32 27.67
CA THR A 289 16.36 17.01 28.62
C THR A 289 15.61 17.98 29.55
N GLY A 290 14.29 17.85 29.69
CA GLY A 290 13.47 18.78 30.49
C GLY A 290 12.98 20.03 29.74
N SER A 291 13.02 20.02 28.40
CA SER A 291 12.54 21.12 27.55
C SER A 291 12.01 20.60 26.21
N ASN A 292 11.33 21.46 25.45
CA ASN A 292 10.91 21.15 24.08
C ASN A 292 12.11 20.75 23.22
N ILE A 293 11.88 19.76 22.34
CA ILE A 293 12.86 19.31 21.36
C ILE A 293 12.43 19.88 20.00
N THR A 294 13.30 20.65 19.36
CA THR A 294 12.98 21.37 18.11
C THR A 294 14.04 21.09 17.06
N GLY A 295 13.67 21.16 15.77
CA GLY A 295 14.60 20.96 14.66
C GLY A 295 14.90 19.48 14.40
N ILE A 296 13.96 18.60 14.70
CA ILE A 296 14.03 17.19 14.32
C ILE A 296 13.46 17.05 12.91
N ASP A 297 14.27 17.33 11.90
CA ASP A 297 13.82 17.26 10.51
C ASP A 297 13.91 15.82 9.96
N ILE A 298 12.89 15.41 9.21
CA ILE A 298 12.78 14.05 8.66
C ILE A 298 12.82 14.12 7.14
N HIS A 299 13.76 13.39 6.54
CA HIS A 299 13.88 13.26 5.09
C HIS A 299 13.33 11.91 4.62
N LEU A 300 12.29 11.95 3.80
CA LEU A 300 11.67 10.80 3.18
C LEU A 300 12.31 10.48 1.84
N THR A 301 12.26 9.21 1.46
CA THR A 301 12.68 8.73 0.14
C THR A 301 11.46 8.37 -0.71
N GLN A 302 11.48 8.74 -1.99
CA GLN A 302 10.45 8.34 -2.95
C GLN A 302 10.37 6.81 -3.02
N ARG A 303 9.17 6.25 -3.07
CA ARG A 303 8.96 4.82 -3.35
C ARG A 303 9.04 4.57 -4.86
N GLU A 304 9.77 3.54 -5.25
CA GLU A 304 9.92 3.16 -6.65
C GLU A 304 8.60 2.59 -7.21
N ASN A 305 8.35 2.81 -8.50
CA ASN A 305 7.19 2.28 -9.23
C ASN A 305 5.82 2.60 -8.60
N TRP A 306 5.74 3.64 -7.75
CA TRP A 306 4.49 4.04 -7.15
C TRP A 306 3.70 4.98 -8.07
N SER A 307 2.39 4.73 -8.17
CA SER A 307 1.43 5.66 -8.78
C SER A 307 0.24 5.87 -7.85
N SER A 308 -0.28 7.09 -7.81
CA SER A 308 -1.54 7.36 -7.12
C SER A 308 -2.72 7.02 -8.01
N SER A 309 -3.70 6.31 -7.46
CA SER A 309 -5.00 6.14 -8.10
C SER A 309 -6.08 6.73 -7.20
N ALA A 310 -6.98 7.52 -7.79
CA ALA A 310 -8.09 8.11 -7.08
C ALA A 310 -9.36 8.11 -7.94
N LYS A 311 -10.51 7.94 -7.28
CA LYS A 311 -11.82 8.11 -7.87
C LYS A 311 -12.58 9.19 -7.13
N ILE A 312 -13.04 10.20 -7.88
CA ILE A 312 -13.95 11.22 -7.40
C ILE A 312 -15.32 10.95 -8.02
N GLN A 313 -16.34 10.85 -7.19
CA GLN A 313 -17.71 10.63 -7.64
C GLN A 313 -18.68 11.56 -6.92
N SER A 314 -19.53 12.22 -7.72
CA SER A 314 -20.60 13.06 -7.20
C SER A 314 -21.78 12.21 -6.72
N ILE A 315 -22.23 12.46 -5.49
CA ILE A 315 -23.37 11.79 -4.85
C ILE A 315 -24.39 12.83 -4.42
N ILE A 316 -25.68 12.56 -4.63
CA ILE A 316 -26.76 13.38 -4.09
C ILE A 316 -27.07 12.85 -2.68
N PRO A 317 -26.86 13.63 -1.59
CA PRO A 317 -27.01 13.15 -0.22
C PRO A 317 -28.38 12.51 0.06
N ALA A 318 -29.47 13.16 -0.36
CA ALA A 318 -30.83 12.65 -0.17
C ALA A 318 -31.11 11.30 -0.87
N SER A 319 -30.31 10.92 -1.88
CA SER A 319 -30.48 9.67 -2.63
C SER A 319 -29.44 8.60 -2.30
N GLY A 320 -28.29 8.99 -1.74
CA GLY A 320 -27.17 8.07 -1.52
C GLY A 320 -26.59 7.54 -2.83
N GLY A 321 -25.94 6.37 -2.79
CA GLY A 321 -25.40 5.72 -3.97
C GLY A 321 -24.37 4.63 -3.69
N VAL A 322 -23.77 4.09 -4.75
CA VAL A 322 -22.69 3.12 -4.68
C VAL A 322 -21.51 3.62 -5.50
N ILE A 323 -20.33 3.57 -4.90
CA ILE A 323 -19.06 3.86 -5.55
C ILE A 323 -18.28 2.54 -5.63
N LYS A 324 -17.79 2.23 -6.82
CA LYS A 324 -16.84 1.12 -7.05
C LYS A 324 -15.55 1.68 -7.61
N PHE A 325 -14.42 1.29 -7.05
CA PHE A 325 -13.11 1.71 -7.50
C PHE A 325 -12.15 0.53 -7.39
N ASN A 326 -11.77 -0.06 -8.53
CA ASN A 326 -11.15 -1.38 -8.56
C ASN A 326 -12.03 -2.38 -7.78
N ASP A 327 -11.46 -3.15 -6.87
CA ASP A 327 -12.18 -4.10 -6.01
C ASP A 327 -12.79 -3.45 -4.75
N PHE A 328 -12.46 -2.19 -4.46
CA PHE A 328 -13.10 -1.44 -3.39
C PHE A 328 -14.54 -1.07 -3.77
N LYS A 329 -15.46 -1.22 -2.82
CA LYS A 329 -16.86 -0.78 -2.94
C LYS A 329 -17.29 -0.03 -1.69
N MET A 330 -17.94 1.11 -1.90
CA MET A 330 -18.58 1.90 -0.85
C MET A 330 -20.06 2.07 -1.18
N LYS A 331 -20.93 1.78 -0.22
CA LYS A 331 -22.38 1.97 -0.32
C LYS A 331 -22.82 3.00 0.69
N ILE A 332 -23.52 4.01 0.19
CA ILE A 332 -23.93 5.20 0.91
C ILE A 332 -25.46 5.19 0.97
N PRO A 333 -26.05 4.97 2.16
CA PRO A 333 -27.50 5.08 2.33
C PRO A 333 -28.02 6.48 1.97
N ALA A 334 -29.30 6.55 1.59
CA ALA A 334 -29.98 7.83 1.45
C ALA A 334 -29.91 8.61 2.77
N ASN A 335 -29.63 9.91 2.68
CA ASN A 335 -29.47 10.83 3.80
C ASN A 335 -28.22 10.62 4.68
N ALA A 336 -27.36 9.64 4.40
CA ALA A 336 -26.15 9.39 5.18
C ALA A 336 -25.19 10.59 5.18
N LEU A 337 -25.08 11.28 4.04
CA LEU A 337 -24.26 12.48 3.86
C LEU A 337 -25.03 13.79 4.11
N GLY A 338 -26.23 13.71 4.71
CA GLY A 338 -27.16 14.83 4.87
C GLY A 338 -28.40 14.72 3.99
N THR A 339 -29.40 15.58 4.23
CA THR A 339 -30.71 15.56 3.55
C THR A 339 -30.77 16.45 2.30
N GLY A 340 -29.65 17.08 1.93
CA GLY A 340 -29.58 18.00 0.81
C GLY A 340 -29.70 17.32 -0.56
N THR A 341 -30.09 18.09 -1.56
CA THR A 341 -30.18 17.65 -2.97
C THR A 341 -29.00 18.12 -3.82
N ASN A 342 -28.15 19.00 -3.29
CA ASN A 342 -26.94 19.45 -3.96
C ASN A 342 -25.87 18.32 -3.93
N PRO A 343 -25.19 18.04 -5.05
CA PRO A 343 -24.17 17.01 -5.08
C PRO A 343 -22.98 17.32 -4.15
N VAL A 344 -22.49 16.28 -3.48
CA VAL A 344 -21.22 16.27 -2.75
C VAL A 344 -20.19 15.44 -3.50
N GLN A 345 -18.91 15.72 -3.34
CA GLN A 345 -17.82 14.95 -3.96
C GLN A 345 -17.26 13.96 -2.96
N VAL A 346 -17.37 12.68 -3.28
CA VAL A 346 -16.73 11.59 -2.53
C VAL A 346 -15.45 11.20 -3.27
N LYS A 347 -14.30 11.36 -2.61
CA LYS A 347 -12.99 10.96 -3.12
C LYS A 347 -12.53 9.70 -2.38
N ILE A 348 -12.21 8.66 -3.14
CA ILE A 348 -11.49 7.48 -2.66
C ILE A 348 -10.12 7.50 -3.31
N GLU A 349 -9.07 7.42 -2.51
CA GLU A 349 -7.69 7.46 -2.98
C GLU A 349 -6.87 6.38 -2.27
N TYR A 350 -6.10 5.60 -3.03
CA TYR A 350 -5.18 4.66 -2.43
C TYR A 350 -3.88 5.36 -2.03
N THR A 351 -3.51 5.23 -0.75
CA THR A 351 -2.35 5.88 -0.15
C THR A 351 -1.35 4.86 0.41
N THR A 352 -0.07 5.20 0.36
CA THR A 352 1.02 4.48 1.03
C THR A 352 1.46 5.16 2.33
N ALA A 353 0.81 6.27 2.70
CA ALA A 353 1.01 6.95 3.97
C ALA A 353 0.32 6.16 5.09
N VAL A 354 0.79 4.93 5.32
CA VAL A 354 0.22 4.00 6.28
C VAL A 354 1.02 4.07 7.58
N PRO A 355 0.52 4.77 8.61
CA PRO A 355 1.22 4.87 9.90
C PRO A 355 1.12 3.56 10.67
N GLU A 356 2.14 3.30 11.49
CA GLU A 356 2.08 2.23 12.47
C GLU A 356 1.23 2.68 13.65
N GLY A 357 0.13 1.99 13.95
CA GLY A 357 -0.70 2.35 15.10
C GLY A 357 -0.25 1.69 16.40
N VAL A 358 -0.72 2.20 17.54
CA VAL A 358 -0.46 1.65 18.88
C VAL A 358 -0.98 0.22 19.10
N ASN A 359 -1.93 -0.23 18.29
CA ASN A 359 -2.77 -1.41 18.55
C ASN A 359 -2.85 -2.41 17.39
N GLY A 360 -2.04 -2.21 16.35
CA GLY A 360 -1.99 -3.12 15.21
C GLY A 360 -1.42 -2.45 13.98
N ARG A 361 -0.86 -3.26 13.08
CA ARG A 361 -0.32 -2.82 11.80
C ARG A 361 -1.26 -3.30 10.67
N PRO A 362 -1.69 -2.40 9.78
CA PRO A 362 -2.39 -2.73 8.53
C PRO A 362 -1.71 -3.85 7.75
N LEU A 363 -2.52 -4.67 7.09
CA LEU A 363 -2.05 -5.56 6.04
C LEU A 363 -1.84 -4.78 4.76
N GLY A 364 -0.74 -5.09 4.08
CA GLY A 364 -0.38 -4.48 2.83
C GLY A 364 0.16 -3.05 2.99
N ILE A 365 0.75 -2.56 1.91
CA ILE A 365 1.49 -1.29 1.88
C ILE A 365 0.71 -0.13 1.26
N GLN A 366 -0.53 -0.39 0.82
CA GLN A 366 -1.39 0.57 0.17
C GLN A 366 -2.84 0.35 0.59
N ILE A 367 -3.50 1.40 1.08
CA ILE A 367 -4.83 1.32 1.66
C ILE A 367 -5.74 2.44 1.15
N PRO A 368 -7.07 2.24 1.12
CA PRO A 368 -8.00 3.29 0.73
C PRO A 368 -8.13 4.38 1.80
N SER A 369 -8.07 5.63 1.36
CA SER A 369 -8.41 6.84 2.11
C SER A 369 -9.69 7.44 1.53
N ILE A 370 -10.64 7.78 2.39
CA ILE A 370 -11.95 8.33 2.00
C ILE A 370 -12.07 9.77 2.52
N SER A 371 -12.36 10.69 1.61
CA SER A 371 -12.69 12.08 1.97
C SER A 371 -13.93 12.55 1.23
N ILE A 372 -14.71 13.42 1.87
CA ILE A 372 -15.95 13.96 1.30
C ILE A 372 -15.94 15.47 1.44
N THR A 373 -16.28 16.16 0.34
CA THR A 373 -16.43 17.63 0.34
C THR A 373 -17.79 18.03 -0.20
N ASP A 374 -18.36 19.10 0.35
CA ASP A 374 -19.57 19.70 -0.17
C ASP A 374 -19.32 20.48 -1.46
N SER A 375 -20.37 21.07 -2.03
CA SER A 375 -20.27 21.86 -3.26
C SER A 375 -19.39 23.12 -3.15
N GLN A 376 -19.02 23.53 -1.93
CA GLN A 376 -18.13 24.67 -1.64
C GLN A 376 -16.70 24.22 -1.30
N GLY A 377 -16.42 22.91 -1.34
CA GLY A 377 -15.12 22.35 -0.98
C GLY A 377 -14.91 22.16 0.52
N LYS A 378 -15.93 22.36 1.36
CA LYS A 378 -15.82 22.13 2.81
C LYS A 378 -15.88 20.63 3.11
N THR A 379 -14.97 20.14 3.93
CA THR A 379 -14.94 18.72 4.34
C THR A 379 -16.17 18.36 5.18
N ILE A 380 -16.73 17.19 4.91
CA ILE A 380 -17.80 16.56 5.69
C ILE A 380 -17.15 15.46 6.53
N ASN A 381 -17.12 15.63 7.85
CA ASN A 381 -16.46 14.70 8.80
C ASN A 381 -17.45 13.90 9.65
N SER A 382 -18.76 14.11 9.47
CA SER A 382 -19.80 13.45 10.26
C SER A 382 -20.91 12.94 9.36
N LEU A 383 -21.38 11.74 9.66
CA LEU A 383 -22.40 11.03 8.89
C LEU A 383 -23.68 10.86 9.72
N ASN A 384 -24.84 11.09 9.11
CA ASN A 384 -26.14 10.87 9.77
C ASN A 384 -26.45 9.38 9.97
N SER A 385 -25.86 8.53 9.15
CA SER A 385 -25.95 7.08 9.24
C SER A 385 -24.67 6.45 8.67
N PRO A 386 -24.23 5.29 9.18
CA PRO A 386 -23.04 4.61 8.69
C PRO A 386 -23.09 4.27 7.19
N VAL A 387 -21.92 4.23 6.57
CA VAL A 387 -21.70 3.73 5.21
C VAL A 387 -21.13 2.32 5.25
N GLU A 388 -21.37 1.53 4.20
CA GLU A 388 -20.81 0.19 4.06
C GLU A 388 -19.59 0.20 3.15
N LEU A 389 -18.50 -0.36 3.65
CA LEU A 389 -17.26 -0.58 2.94
C LEU A 389 -17.11 -2.06 2.59
N THR A 390 -16.53 -2.34 1.44
CA THR A 390 -16.00 -3.65 1.06
C THR A 390 -14.58 -3.40 0.59
N ILE A 391 -13.61 -3.91 1.35
CA ILE A 391 -12.18 -3.70 1.14
C ILE A 391 -11.53 -5.03 0.79
N PRO A 392 -10.84 -5.14 -0.34
CA PRO A 392 -10.10 -6.34 -0.69
C PRO A 392 -8.85 -6.51 0.20
N TYR A 393 -8.39 -7.75 0.37
CA TYR A 393 -7.09 -8.07 0.94
C TYR A 393 -6.39 -9.13 0.08
N ASN A 394 -5.05 -9.17 0.13
CA ASN A 394 -4.28 -10.25 -0.50
C ASN A 394 -3.86 -11.27 0.56
N GLU A 395 -4.01 -12.55 0.26
CA GLU A 395 -3.58 -13.63 1.16
C GLU A 395 -2.06 -13.60 1.42
N SER A 396 -1.27 -13.11 0.46
CA SER A 396 0.18 -12.96 0.60
C SER A 396 0.58 -11.95 1.68
N ASP A 397 -0.31 -11.02 2.02
CA ASP A 397 -0.05 -9.99 3.02
C ASP A 397 -0.39 -10.49 4.44
N ILE A 398 -0.97 -11.70 4.56
CA ILE A 398 -1.39 -12.28 5.83
C ILE A 398 -0.17 -12.97 6.49
N PRO A 399 0.17 -12.61 7.74
CA PRO A 399 1.31 -13.21 8.44
C PRO A 399 1.16 -14.72 8.59
N THR A 400 2.30 -15.44 8.58
CA THR A 400 2.31 -16.90 8.74
C THR A 400 1.67 -17.29 10.08
N GLY A 401 0.69 -18.21 10.03
CA GLY A 401 -0.01 -18.72 11.22
C GLY A 401 -1.27 -17.95 11.60
N VAL A 402 -1.59 -16.85 10.92
CA VAL A 402 -2.85 -16.11 11.09
C VAL A 402 -3.94 -16.77 10.26
N ASN A 403 -5.08 -17.03 10.88
CA ASN A 403 -6.26 -17.49 10.14
C ASN A 403 -6.97 -16.28 9.53
N GLU A 404 -7.26 -16.32 8.23
CA GLU A 404 -7.94 -15.23 7.52
C GLU A 404 -9.26 -14.81 8.18
N SER A 405 -10.00 -15.77 8.75
CA SER A 405 -11.27 -15.46 9.42
C SER A 405 -11.12 -14.54 10.64
N GLU A 406 -9.89 -14.36 11.12
CA GLU A 406 -9.56 -13.51 12.27
C GLU A 406 -9.09 -12.11 11.87
N LEU A 407 -8.97 -11.82 10.56
CA LEU A 407 -8.68 -10.48 10.07
C LEU A 407 -9.75 -9.49 10.53
N LYS A 408 -9.33 -8.25 10.68
CA LYS A 408 -10.17 -7.14 11.11
C LYS A 408 -10.15 -6.04 10.07
N LEU A 409 -11.14 -5.17 10.11
CA LEU A 409 -11.11 -3.89 9.41
C LEU A 409 -11.11 -2.78 10.45
N GLY A 410 -10.20 -1.83 10.31
CA GLY A 410 -10.15 -0.65 11.14
C GLY A 410 -9.92 0.63 10.34
N TYR A 411 -10.18 1.77 10.98
CA TYR A 411 -9.78 3.08 10.48
C TYR A 411 -8.65 3.65 11.33
N PHE A 412 -7.78 4.45 10.73
CA PHE A 412 -6.77 5.17 11.50
C PHE A 412 -7.41 6.39 12.16
N ASP A 413 -7.31 6.47 13.49
CA ASP A 413 -7.64 7.66 14.26
C ASP A 413 -6.35 8.44 14.54
N GLU A 414 -6.27 9.64 13.98
CA GLU A 414 -5.07 10.48 14.07
C GLU A 414 -4.83 11.02 15.49
N THR A 415 -5.87 11.07 16.33
CA THR A 415 -5.78 11.61 17.69
C THR A 415 -5.08 10.62 18.63
N SER A 416 -5.49 9.36 18.57
CA SER A 416 -4.92 8.26 19.35
C SER A 416 -3.70 7.63 18.68
N GLY A 417 -3.55 7.82 17.37
CA GLY A 417 -2.60 7.06 16.58
C GLY A 417 -2.90 5.56 16.60
N ALA A 418 -4.17 5.20 16.74
CA ALA A 418 -4.63 3.82 16.79
C ALA A 418 -5.43 3.47 15.53
N TRP A 419 -5.36 2.20 15.15
CA TRP A 419 -6.28 1.58 14.21
C TRP A 419 -7.53 1.13 14.95
N ILE A 420 -8.59 1.94 14.91
CA ILE A 420 -9.84 1.64 15.59
C ILE A 420 -10.62 0.61 14.78
N GLU A 421 -10.87 -0.55 15.39
CA GLU A 421 -11.63 -1.64 14.79
C GLU A 421 -13.08 -1.22 14.55
N ILE A 422 -13.61 -1.56 13.37
CA ILE A 422 -15.02 -1.34 13.04
C ILE A 422 -15.78 -2.67 12.91
N PRO A 423 -17.11 -2.66 13.13
CA PRO A 423 -17.93 -3.84 12.89
C PRO A 423 -17.75 -4.34 11.47
N SER A 424 -17.17 -5.54 11.33
CA SER A 424 -16.80 -6.08 10.03
C SER A 424 -16.80 -7.60 9.99
N VAL A 425 -16.99 -8.16 8.79
CA VAL A 425 -16.97 -9.59 8.49
C VAL A 425 -15.94 -9.86 7.40
N VAL A 426 -15.14 -10.90 7.60
CA VAL A 426 -14.22 -11.42 6.59
C VAL A 426 -14.96 -12.44 5.73
N ASN A 427 -14.87 -12.26 4.41
CA ASN A 427 -15.26 -13.25 3.42
C ASN A 427 -14.00 -13.84 2.77
N THR A 428 -13.63 -15.04 3.21
CA THR A 428 -12.44 -15.78 2.74
C THR A 428 -12.61 -16.44 1.38
N SER A 429 -13.82 -16.46 0.82
CA SER A 429 -14.04 -16.96 -0.55
C SER A 429 -13.86 -15.86 -1.60
N LEU A 430 -14.07 -14.61 -1.19
CA LEU A 430 -13.97 -13.43 -2.06
C LEU A 430 -12.75 -12.56 -1.72
N ASN A 431 -12.00 -12.89 -0.68
CA ASN A 431 -10.87 -12.13 -0.14
C ASN A 431 -11.20 -10.65 0.08
N VAL A 432 -12.35 -10.41 0.74
CA VAL A 432 -12.81 -9.08 1.12
C VAL A 432 -13.21 -9.03 2.58
N ILE A 433 -13.01 -7.86 3.20
CA ILE A 433 -13.61 -7.51 4.49
C ILE A 433 -14.69 -6.48 4.26
N VAL A 434 -15.87 -6.73 4.81
CA VAL A 434 -17.03 -5.84 4.72
C VAL A 434 -17.28 -5.24 6.09
N GLY A 435 -17.45 -3.92 6.20
CA GLY A 435 -17.81 -3.29 7.47
C GLY A 435 -18.64 -2.03 7.33
N HIS A 436 -19.25 -1.60 8.43
CA HIS A 436 -19.94 -0.31 8.52
C HIS A 436 -19.10 0.70 9.31
N THR A 437 -19.05 1.93 8.83
CA THR A 437 -18.32 3.01 9.51
C THR A 437 -19.10 4.33 9.45
N SER A 438 -19.01 5.11 10.52
CA SER A 438 -19.40 6.53 10.55
C SER A 438 -18.20 7.46 10.40
N HIS A 439 -16.98 6.92 10.39
CA HIS A 439 -15.72 7.64 10.26
C HIS A 439 -15.30 7.79 8.80
N LEU A 440 -14.48 8.79 8.50
CA LEU A 440 -13.90 9.05 7.18
C LEU A 440 -12.41 9.34 7.35
N SER A 441 -11.56 8.35 7.03
CA SER A 441 -10.10 8.45 7.05
C SER A 441 -9.49 7.36 6.17
N GLU A 442 -8.31 6.86 6.55
CA GLU A 442 -7.71 5.64 6.00
C GLU A 442 -8.32 4.38 6.63
N PHE A 443 -8.58 3.38 5.80
CA PHE A 443 -9.12 2.09 6.24
C PHE A 443 -8.21 0.95 5.82
N ALA A 444 -7.98 0.00 6.72
CA ALA A 444 -7.10 -1.12 6.43
C ALA A 444 -7.63 -2.44 7.02
N PRO A 445 -7.51 -3.54 6.27
CA PRO A 445 -7.44 -4.87 6.87
C PRO A 445 -6.27 -4.92 7.87
N SER A 446 -6.42 -5.60 8.99
CA SER A 446 -5.33 -5.81 9.96
C SER A 446 -5.38 -7.21 10.56
N SER A 447 -4.23 -7.71 10.99
CA SER A 447 -4.10 -8.97 11.73
C SER A 447 -4.28 -8.74 13.24
N PRO A 448 -4.98 -9.64 13.97
CA PRO A 448 -5.13 -9.59 15.42
C PRO A 448 -3.85 -9.91 16.19
N THR A 449 -2.99 -10.76 15.64
CA THR A 449 -1.68 -11.07 16.23
C THR A 449 -0.66 -10.14 15.63
N ASP A 450 0.14 -9.53 16.51
CA ASP A 450 1.32 -8.77 16.12
C ASP A 450 2.22 -9.67 15.29
N ALA A 451 2.33 -9.33 14.00
CA ALA A 451 3.30 -9.95 13.14
C ALA A 451 4.66 -9.38 13.55
N THR A 452 5.44 -10.22 14.23
CA THR A 452 6.77 -9.85 14.66
C THR A 452 7.58 -9.51 13.43
N ALA A 453 8.01 -8.24 13.33
CA ALA A 453 8.99 -7.86 12.33
C ALA A 453 10.25 -8.76 12.46
N PRO A 454 11.03 -8.94 11.38
CA PRO A 454 12.26 -9.70 11.46
C PRO A 454 13.19 -9.15 12.55
N SER A 455 14.07 -10.00 13.07
CA SER A 455 15.14 -9.58 13.97
C SER A 455 16.06 -8.60 13.25
N THR A 456 16.61 -7.62 13.97
CA THR A 456 17.64 -6.73 13.43
C THR A 456 18.82 -7.54 12.86
N PRO A 457 19.26 -7.27 11.61
CA PRO A 457 20.44 -7.91 11.05
C PRO A 457 21.67 -7.74 11.95
N THR A 458 22.55 -8.73 11.97
CA THR A 458 23.75 -8.71 12.83
C THR A 458 25.03 -8.74 12.01
N GLY A 459 26.15 -8.33 12.61
CA GLY A 459 27.47 -8.45 11.99
C GLY A 459 27.71 -7.53 10.79
N LEU A 460 26.99 -6.41 10.68
CA LEU A 460 27.21 -5.44 9.62
C LEU A 460 28.66 -4.90 9.68
N THR A 461 29.38 -5.05 8.58
CA THR A 461 30.72 -4.51 8.37
C THR A 461 30.77 -3.77 7.03
N ALA A 462 31.62 -2.74 6.96
CA ALA A 462 31.88 -1.97 5.76
C ALA A 462 33.39 -1.97 5.47
N SER A 463 33.77 -2.14 4.21
CA SER A 463 35.16 -2.15 3.76
C SER A 463 35.34 -1.25 2.55
N GLY A 464 36.31 -0.35 2.61
CA GLY A 464 36.59 0.61 1.55
C GLY A 464 37.39 0.00 0.40
N GLY A 465 37.07 0.41 -0.81
CA GLY A 465 37.82 0.15 -2.03
C GLY A 465 37.88 1.39 -2.92
N ASP A 466 38.39 1.23 -4.13
CA ASP A 466 38.49 2.32 -5.11
C ASP A 466 37.08 2.69 -5.60
N ASN A 467 36.66 3.93 -5.35
CA ASN A 467 35.34 4.45 -5.73
C ASN A 467 34.16 3.59 -5.24
N LYS A 468 34.35 2.79 -4.18
CA LYS A 468 33.35 1.84 -3.69
C LYS A 468 33.49 1.45 -2.23
N ILE A 469 32.39 0.98 -1.64
CA ILE A 469 32.36 0.35 -0.31
C ILE A 469 31.60 -0.98 -0.41
N THR A 470 32.22 -2.05 0.11
CA THR A 470 31.59 -3.37 0.21
C THR A 470 31.07 -3.60 1.62
N LEU A 471 29.79 -3.92 1.71
CA LEU A 471 29.07 -4.28 2.93
C LEU A 471 28.95 -5.79 3.06
N ASN A 472 29.03 -6.30 4.29
CA ASN A 472 28.75 -7.70 4.62
C ASN A 472 27.98 -7.78 5.95
N TRP A 473 27.03 -8.70 6.06
CA TRP A 473 26.26 -8.96 7.28
C TRP A 473 25.91 -10.45 7.41
N ASN A 474 25.43 -10.86 8.59
CA ASN A 474 24.95 -12.22 8.82
C ASN A 474 23.52 -12.39 8.32
N ALA A 475 23.19 -13.56 7.77
CA ALA A 475 21.84 -13.89 7.35
C ALA A 475 20.89 -13.98 8.56
N ASN A 476 19.70 -13.39 8.39
CA ASN A 476 18.52 -13.65 9.19
C ASN A 476 17.96 -15.07 8.92
N SER A 477 17.18 -15.62 9.85
CA SER A 477 16.73 -17.03 9.85
C SER A 477 15.21 -17.21 9.78
N GLU A 478 14.48 -16.11 9.78
CA GLU A 478 13.03 -16.05 9.71
C GLU A 478 12.51 -16.64 8.39
N SER A 479 11.49 -17.49 8.45
CA SER A 479 10.97 -18.23 7.27
C SER A 479 10.22 -17.35 6.28
N ASP A 480 9.72 -16.22 6.75
CA ASP A 480 8.99 -15.20 6.01
C ASP A 480 9.88 -14.01 5.61
N LEU A 481 11.20 -14.10 5.82
CA LEU A 481 12.15 -13.06 5.40
C LEU A 481 12.09 -12.84 3.88
N ALA A 482 11.80 -11.61 3.46
CA ALA A 482 11.77 -11.21 2.06
C ALA A 482 13.10 -10.59 1.60
N GLY A 483 13.77 -9.83 2.45
CA GLY A 483 15.03 -9.19 2.09
C GLY A 483 15.58 -8.22 3.12
N TYR A 484 16.48 -7.36 2.65
CA TYR A 484 17.14 -6.33 3.44
C TYR A 484 17.04 -4.96 2.76
N TYR A 485 16.79 -3.91 3.53
CA TYR A 485 16.94 -2.53 3.08
C TYR A 485 18.28 -1.97 3.53
N ILE A 486 18.96 -1.28 2.62
CA ILE A 486 20.27 -0.68 2.83
C ILE A 486 20.11 0.83 2.77
N TYR A 487 20.68 1.51 3.75
CA TYR A 487 20.61 2.95 3.93
C TYR A 487 22.01 3.53 4.00
N ARG A 488 22.21 4.73 3.45
CA ARG A 488 23.53 5.38 3.39
C ARG A 488 23.45 6.84 3.77
N ASP A 489 24.44 7.31 4.52
CA ASP A 489 24.64 8.71 4.86
C ASP A 489 26.14 9.09 4.77
N THR A 490 26.42 10.39 4.71
CA THR A 490 27.78 10.95 4.83
C THR A 490 28.08 11.40 6.28
N SER A 491 27.09 11.31 7.17
CA SER A 491 27.22 11.61 8.60
C SER A 491 26.89 10.39 9.46
N SER A 492 27.65 10.16 10.53
CA SER A 492 27.38 9.07 11.48
C SER A 492 26.04 9.22 12.20
N ASN A 493 25.55 10.45 12.31
CA ASN A 493 24.29 10.81 12.97
C ASN A 493 23.27 11.41 11.99
N GLY A 494 23.43 11.13 10.69
CA GLY A 494 22.51 11.64 9.66
C GLY A 494 21.16 10.92 9.66
N THR A 495 20.33 11.22 8.66
CA THR A 495 18.97 10.71 8.53
C THR A 495 18.90 9.35 7.82
N PHE A 496 20.02 8.87 7.28
CA PHE A 496 20.15 7.57 6.60
C PHE A 496 19.05 7.34 5.56
N PRO A 497 19.00 8.12 4.47
CA PRO A 497 18.07 7.87 3.38
C PRO A 497 18.25 6.46 2.79
N TYR A 498 17.16 5.92 2.25
CA TYR A 498 17.17 4.62 1.58
C TYR A 498 18.09 4.66 0.35
N LEU A 499 18.97 3.67 0.25
CA LEU A 499 19.87 3.48 -0.89
C LEU A 499 19.31 2.41 -1.84
N THR A 500 19.04 1.21 -1.32
CA THR A 500 18.58 0.08 -2.13
C THR A 500 18.02 -1.07 -1.28
N SER A 501 17.53 -2.11 -1.93
CA SER A 501 17.07 -3.36 -1.32
C SER A 501 17.73 -4.57 -1.98
N VAL A 502 17.99 -5.61 -1.20
CA VAL A 502 18.50 -6.89 -1.69
C VAL A 502 17.65 -8.06 -1.19
N SER A 503 17.66 -9.17 -1.91
CA SER A 503 16.86 -10.35 -1.58
C SER A 503 17.28 -10.99 -0.25
N SER A 504 16.40 -11.81 0.35
CA SER A 504 16.69 -12.55 1.59
C SER A 504 17.91 -13.47 1.53
N SER A 505 18.29 -13.92 0.33
CA SER A 505 19.48 -14.74 0.10
C SER A 505 20.79 -13.96 0.02
N THR A 506 20.73 -12.62 -0.01
CA THR A 506 21.88 -11.74 -0.19
C THR A 506 22.40 -11.27 1.16
N THR A 507 23.70 -11.45 1.42
CA THR A 507 24.38 -11.02 2.65
C THR A 507 25.58 -10.10 2.40
N SER A 508 25.72 -9.60 1.18
CA SER A 508 26.75 -8.66 0.76
C SER A 508 26.22 -7.70 -0.30
N TYR A 509 26.71 -6.46 -0.29
CA TYR A 509 26.35 -5.42 -1.26
C TYR A 509 27.55 -4.54 -1.56
N GLU A 510 27.75 -4.18 -2.83
CA GLU A 510 28.80 -3.26 -3.26
C GLU A 510 28.18 -1.93 -3.69
N ASP A 511 28.47 -0.88 -2.93
CA ASP A 511 28.10 0.50 -3.26
C ASP A 511 29.21 1.12 -4.09
N THR A 512 28.94 1.49 -5.34
CA THR A 512 29.93 1.95 -6.32
C THR A 512 29.65 3.39 -6.74
N GLY A 513 30.58 4.05 -7.43
CA GLY A 513 30.41 5.46 -7.84
C GLY A 513 30.64 6.45 -6.70
N LEU A 514 31.36 6.06 -5.65
CA LEU A 514 31.58 6.87 -4.45
C LEU A 514 32.82 7.77 -4.57
N GLY A 515 32.74 9.01 -4.07
CA GLY A 515 33.91 9.91 -4.07
C GLY A 515 35.13 9.27 -3.40
N TYR A 516 36.33 9.51 -3.93
CA TYR A 516 37.59 9.04 -3.34
C TYR A 516 37.87 9.72 -2.00
N SER A 517 38.53 9.02 -1.08
CA SER A 517 38.83 9.51 0.28
C SER A 517 37.61 10.03 1.06
N ALA A 518 36.41 9.57 0.72
CA ALA A 518 35.17 9.97 1.37
C ALA A 518 34.66 8.86 2.31
N THR A 519 34.21 9.26 3.49
CA THR A 519 33.64 8.36 4.49
C THR A 519 32.13 8.30 4.33
N TYR A 520 31.60 7.09 4.27
CA TYR A 520 30.17 6.82 4.22
C TYR A 520 29.76 5.91 5.38
N TYR A 521 28.53 6.10 5.84
CA TYR A 521 27.91 5.38 6.95
C TYR A 521 26.71 4.61 6.44
N TYR A 522 26.58 3.35 6.86
CA TYR A 522 25.53 2.45 6.39
C TYR A 522 24.78 1.83 7.56
N LYS A 523 23.47 1.67 7.37
CA LYS A 523 22.59 0.88 8.23
C LYS A 523 21.83 -0.12 7.37
N ILE A 524 21.46 -1.25 7.98
CA ILE A 524 20.63 -2.27 7.32
C ILE A 524 19.44 -2.61 8.22
N THR A 525 18.29 -2.84 7.61
CA THR A 525 17.11 -3.48 8.24
C THR A 525 16.76 -4.74 7.46
N ALA A 526 16.11 -5.70 8.13
CA ALA A 526 15.47 -6.84 7.48
C ALA A 526 13.98 -6.54 7.28
N TYR A 527 13.38 -7.09 6.22
CA TYR A 527 11.93 -7.03 6.03
C TYR A 527 11.35 -8.38 5.57
N ASP A 528 10.12 -8.66 5.98
CA ASP A 528 9.41 -9.89 5.64
C ASP A 528 8.46 -9.76 4.44
N THR A 529 7.85 -10.86 4.03
CA THR A 529 6.90 -10.92 2.90
C THR A 529 5.62 -10.15 3.13
N SER A 530 5.29 -9.86 4.39
CA SER A 530 4.12 -9.05 4.76
C SER A 530 4.46 -7.55 4.79
N GLY A 531 5.73 -7.20 4.59
CA GLY A 531 6.22 -5.82 4.56
C GLY A 531 6.63 -5.27 5.93
N TYR A 532 6.74 -6.09 6.97
CA TYR A 532 7.22 -5.62 8.28
C TYR A 532 8.74 -5.49 8.27
N GLU A 533 9.23 -4.39 8.83
CA GLU A 533 10.64 -4.01 8.84
C GLU A 533 11.21 -4.03 10.27
N SER A 534 12.40 -4.61 10.44
CA SER A 534 13.12 -4.69 11.70
C SER A 534 13.63 -3.31 12.18
N ALA A 535 14.08 -3.22 13.43
CA ALA A 535 14.95 -2.11 13.83
C ALA A 535 16.26 -2.15 13.02
N ALA A 536 16.85 -0.96 12.77
CA ALA A 536 18.09 -0.84 12.01
C ALA A 536 19.32 -1.27 12.83
N THR A 537 20.35 -1.76 12.14
CA THR A 537 21.65 -2.02 12.76
C THR A 537 22.29 -0.74 13.32
N SER A 538 23.29 -0.89 14.19
CA SER A 538 24.26 0.20 14.40
C SER A 538 24.93 0.57 13.08
N ALA A 539 25.31 1.83 12.92
CA ALA A 539 25.97 2.28 11.70
C ALA A 539 27.36 1.63 11.56
N ALA A 540 27.64 1.06 10.40
CA ALA A 540 28.99 0.71 9.97
C ALA A 540 29.52 1.79 9.03
N SER A 541 30.83 2.03 9.02
CA SER A 541 31.42 3.03 8.14
C SER A 541 32.72 2.55 7.53
N ALA A 542 32.99 3.03 6.32
CA ALA A 542 34.28 2.88 5.67
C ALA A 542 34.62 4.16 4.90
N THR A 543 35.91 4.34 4.63
CA THR A 543 36.41 5.40 3.76
C THR A 543 36.87 4.75 2.46
N THR A 544 36.45 5.30 1.32
CA THR A 544 36.96 4.87 0.01
C THR A 544 38.46 5.11 -0.07
N ASN A 545 39.15 4.32 -0.90
CA ASN A 545 40.58 4.51 -1.10
C ASN A 545 40.87 5.91 -1.67
N PRO A 546 42.11 6.42 -1.52
CA PRO A 546 42.56 7.54 -2.31
C PRO A 546 42.63 7.13 -3.79
N GLU A 547 42.48 8.10 -4.68
CA GLU A 547 42.68 7.87 -6.10
C GLU A 547 44.13 7.42 -6.35
N SER A 548 44.32 6.32 -7.07
CA SER A 548 45.64 5.75 -7.31
C SER A 548 46.46 6.66 -8.22
N GLU A 549 47.41 7.41 -7.67
CA GLU A 549 48.43 8.09 -8.47
C GLU A 549 49.33 7.04 -9.16
N SER A 550 49.26 6.95 -10.49
CA SER A 550 50.19 6.09 -11.24
C SER A 550 51.59 6.71 -11.21
N GLU A 551 52.49 6.19 -10.38
CA GLU A 551 53.91 6.55 -10.40
C GLU A 551 54.56 6.10 -11.72
N SER A 552 54.90 7.06 -12.58
CA SER A 552 55.98 6.92 -13.57
C SER A 552 57.25 7.52 -12.97
N GLY A 553 58.21 6.66 -12.62
CA GLY A 553 59.33 7.03 -11.76
C GLY A 553 60.40 7.97 -12.33
N GLY A 554 61.14 8.58 -11.38
CA GLY A 554 62.57 8.87 -11.48
C GLY A 554 62.99 10.35 -11.55
N GLY A 555 63.57 10.88 -10.46
CA GLY A 555 64.53 12.00 -10.55
C GLY A 555 64.52 13.02 -9.41
N THR A 556 65.58 13.03 -8.61
CA THR A 556 65.90 13.97 -7.52
C THR A 556 66.18 15.42 -7.97
N GLY A 557 65.60 16.41 -7.28
CA GLY A 557 66.00 17.84 -7.33
C GLY A 557 65.10 18.73 -6.45
N PRO A 558 65.60 19.84 -5.86
CA PRO A 558 64.92 20.53 -4.77
C PRO A 558 63.67 21.28 -5.25
N SER A 559 62.60 21.16 -4.46
CA SER A 559 61.28 21.74 -4.69
C SER A 559 61.33 23.26 -4.83
N ILE A 560 61.20 23.71 -6.08
CA ILE A 560 60.64 25.00 -6.43
C ILE A 560 59.14 24.76 -6.55
N SER A 561 58.31 25.49 -5.79
CA SER A 561 56.86 25.40 -5.83
C SER A 561 56.36 25.61 -7.26
N SER A 562 56.04 24.52 -7.96
CA SER A 562 55.34 24.60 -9.24
C SER A 562 53.92 25.07 -8.96
N PRO A 563 53.41 26.05 -9.71
CA PRO A 563 52.13 26.64 -9.41
C PRO A 563 51.04 25.62 -9.79
N ASN A 564 50.15 25.30 -8.84
CA ASN A 564 49.19 24.21 -9.00
C ASN A 564 48.00 24.70 -9.86
N PRO A 565 47.62 24.02 -10.96
CA PRO A 565 46.36 24.31 -11.65
C PRO A 565 45.16 24.16 -10.69
N PRO A 566 44.03 24.83 -10.96
CA PRO A 566 42.83 24.66 -10.16
C PRO A 566 42.40 23.19 -10.12
N LYS A 567 41.99 22.70 -8.94
CA LYS A 567 41.53 21.32 -8.80
C LYS A 567 40.06 21.21 -9.16
N VAL A 568 39.75 20.20 -9.95
CA VAL A 568 38.42 19.91 -10.51
C VAL A 568 38.11 18.41 -10.35
N ASN A 569 36.85 18.05 -10.44
CA ASN A 569 36.28 16.70 -10.37
C ASN A 569 35.00 16.63 -11.24
N SER A 570 34.32 15.48 -11.26
CA SER A 570 33.08 15.31 -12.04
C SER A 570 31.95 16.26 -11.66
N ASP A 571 31.95 16.79 -10.43
CA ASP A 571 30.91 17.68 -9.91
C ASP A 571 31.27 19.18 -10.09
N SER A 572 32.40 19.46 -10.73
CA SER A 572 32.90 20.81 -10.98
C SER A 572 32.06 21.59 -12.00
N ILE A 573 31.20 20.88 -12.73
CA ILE A 573 30.11 21.43 -13.53
C ILE A 573 28.89 20.52 -13.39
N ILE A 574 27.74 21.12 -13.11
CA ILE A 574 26.45 20.42 -13.09
C ILE A 574 25.42 21.29 -13.83
N ILE A 575 24.81 20.75 -14.89
CA ILE A 575 23.77 21.41 -15.67
C ILE A 575 22.42 21.21 -14.97
N ASN A 576 21.71 22.30 -14.68
CA ASN A 576 20.37 22.30 -14.08
C ASN A 576 20.26 21.40 -12.83
N ASN A 577 21.30 21.38 -11.99
CA ASN A 577 21.36 20.56 -10.78
C ASN A 577 21.21 19.04 -11.04
N GLY A 578 21.72 18.55 -12.18
CA GLY A 578 21.78 17.12 -12.53
C GLY A 578 20.53 16.61 -13.25
N ALA A 579 19.74 17.51 -13.84
CA ALA A 579 18.54 17.12 -14.59
C ALA A 579 18.94 16.33 -15.85
N GLU A 580 18.31 15.18 -16.09
CA GLU A 580 18.57 14.36 -17.28
C GLU A 580 18.18 15.05 -18.60
N LYS A 581 17.19 15.96 -18.57
CA LYS A 581 16.62 16.61 -19.77
C LYS A 581 16.23 18.08 -19.51
N THR A 582 16.19 18.89 -20.58
CA THR A 582 15.65 20.25 -20.56
C THR A 582 14.96 20.61 -21.89
N ASP A 583 13.92 21.44 -21.81
CA ASP A 583 13.21 22.01 -22.97
C ASP A 583 13.75 23.40 -23.37
N LYS A 584 14.70 23.94 -22.60
CA LYS A 584 15.29 25.25 -22.81
C LYS A 584 16.77 25.12 -23.16
N ARG A 585 17.20 25.90 -24.15
CA ARG A 585 18.63 26.05 -24.46
C ARG A 585 19.38 26.82 -23.38
N GLU A 586 18.68 27.72 -22.69
CA GLU A 586 19.20 28.45 -21.53
C GLU A 586 19.15 27.53 -20.31
N VAL A 587 20.33 27.20 -19.78
CA VAL A 587 20.52 26.34 -18.61
C VAL A 587 21.34 27.06 -17.55
N ILE A 588 21.21 26.61 -16.30
CA ILE A 588 22.04 27.10 -15.19
C ILE A 588 23.10 26.06 -14.90
N LEU A 589 24.36 26.49 -14.93
CA LEU A 589 25.50 25.68 -14.52
C LEU A 589 25.78 25.96 -13.05
N THR A 590 25.88 24.91 -12.23
CA THR A 590 26.54 24.96 -10.92
C THR A 590 28.00 24.61 -11.14
N LEU A 591 28.91 25.44 -10.66
CA LEU A 591 30.34 25.34 -10.95
C LEU A 591 31.16 25.30 -9.67
N TRP A 592 32.22 24.50 -9.67
CA TRP A 592 33.13 24.41 -8.55
C TRP A 592 34.56 24.13 -9.02
N ALA A 593 35.52 24.85 -8.45
CA ALA A 593 36.94 24.54 -8.57
C ALA A 593 37.73 25.12 -7.39
N GLU A 594 38.70 24.38 -6.87
CA GLU A 594 39.61 24.87 -5.84
C GLU A 594 40.74 25.69 -6.48
N ASN A 595 41.07 26.87 -5.93
CA ASN A 595 42.13 27.77 -6.43
C ASN A 595 41.89 28.38 -7.83
N ALA A 596 40.63 28.53 -8.24
CA ALA A 596 40.26 29.21 -9.48
C ALA A 596 39.95 30.70 -9.25
N VAL A 597 40.45 31.57 -10.15
CA VAL A 597 40.04 32.99 -10.25
C VAL A 597 39.45 33.34 -11.60
N GLN A 598 39.70 32.53 -12.63
CA GLN A 598 39.01 32.65 -13.92
C GLN A 598 38.45 31.30 -14.36
N MET A 599 37.45 31.31 -15.21
CA MET A 599 36.87 30.14 -15.87
C MET A 599 36.63 30.42 -17.35
N ALA A 600 36.63 29.38 -18.17
CA ALA A 600 36.20 29.43 -19.56
C ALA A 600 35.21 28.28 -19.78
N ILE A 601 34.06 28.58 -20.38
CA ILE A 601 32.94 27.64 -20.60
C ILE A 601 32.68 27.56 -22.11
N SER A 602 32.36 26.37 -22.63
CA SER A 602 32.15 26.12 -24.05
C SER A 602 31.20 24.94 -24.29
N ASN A 603 30.47 24.95 -25.41
CA ASN A 603 29.74 23.75 -25.90
C ASN A 603 30.65 22.79 -26.68
N ASP A 604 31.87 23.25 -27.01
CA ASP A 604 32.87 22.48 -27.74
C ASP A 604 34.13 22.34 -26.88
N ILE A 605 34.62 21.11 -26.76
CA ILE A 605 35.79 20.73 -25.97
C ILE A 605 37.08 21.47 -26.40
N ASP A 606 37.15 21.96 -27.64
CA ASP A 606 38.30 22.71 -28.15
C ASP A 606 38.23 24.21 -27.78
N PHE A 607 37.15 24.67 -27.16
CA PHE A 607 36.94 26.06 -26.72
C PHE A 607 37.15 27.13 -27.83
N PRO A 608 36.66 26.94 -29.08
CA PRO A 608 37.00 27.80 -30.22
C PRO A 608 36.49 29.24 -30.09
N GLU A 609 35.41 29.47 -29.33
CA GLU A 609 34.78 30.79 -29.12
C GLU A 609 34.78 31.27 -27.66
N SER A 610 35.40 30.53 -26.74
CA SER A 610 35.38 30.90 -25.31
C SER A 610 36.43 31.95 -24.95
N THR A 611 36.10 32.84 -24.02
CA THR A 611 37.06 33.75 -23.36
C THR A 611 37.12 33.48 -21.88
N TRP A 612 38.28 33.73 -21.26
CA TRP A 612 38.40 33.70 -19.80
C TRP A 612 37.53 34.79 -19.17
N GLN A 613 36.66 34.39 -18.26
CA GLN A 613 35.84 35.25 -17.41
C GLN A 613 36.18 35.00 -15.93
N ASP A 614 35.78 35.90 -15.04
CA ASP A 614 35.99 35.72 -13.60
C ASP A 614 35.28 34.44 -13.12
N TYR A 615 35.92 33.72 -12.20
CA TYR A 615 35.35 32.50 -11.64
C TYR A 615 34.06 32.82 -10.85
N ALA A 616 32.98 32.10 -11.19
CA ALA A 616 31.73 32.14 -10.46
C ALA A 616 31.26 30.70 -10.18
N THR A 617 30.55 30.51 -9.06
CA THR A 617 30.00 29.21 -8.67
C THR A 617 28.67 28.89 -9.37
N SER A 618 28.16 29.84 -10.15
CA SER A 618 27.04 29.62 -11.06
C SER A 618 27.15 30.50 -12.30
N SER A 619 26.65 29.99 -13.43
CA SER A 619 26.57 30.76 -14.68
C SER A 619 25.35 30.32 -15.48
N GLU A 620 24.63 31.27 -16.07
CA GLU A 620 23.68 30.97 -17.15
C GLU A 620 24.48 30.61 -18.42
N TRP A 621 24.03 29.62 -19.17
CA TRP A 621 24.69 29.14 -20.37
C TRP A 621 23.69 28.74 -21.45
N ILE A 622 24.05 28.91 -22.73
CA ILE A 622 23.21 28.56 -23.87
C ILE A 622 23.79 27.34 -24.57
N LEU A 623 23.03 26.23 -24.58
CA LEU A 623 23.39 24.99 -25.27
C LEU A 623 23.43 25.16 -26.80
N GLU A 624 24.20 24.29 -27.46
CA GLU A 624 24.25 24.19 -28.92
C GLU A 624 22.87 23.92 -29.53
N GLU A 625 22.64 24.35 -30.78
CA GLU A 625 21.38 24.13 -31.48
C GLU A 625 21.07 22.66 -31.77
N GLY A 626 19.77 22.36 -31.93
CA GLY A 626 19.25 21.02 -32.25
C GLY A 626 18.95 20.17 -31.02
N ASP A 627 18.00 19.25 -31.15
CA ASP A 627 17.63 18.33 -30.07
C ASP A 627 18.67 17.19 -29.93
N GLY A 628 18.73 16.57 -28.75
CA GLY A 628 19.66 15.48 -28.42
C GLY A 628 20.53 15.81 -27.21
N GLU A 629 21.48 14.91 -26.91
CA GLU A 629 22.45 15.12 -25.85
C GLU A 629 23.33 16.34 -26.14
N LYS A 630 23.46 17.23 -25.15
CA LYS A 630 24.27 18.44 -25.17
C LYS A 630 25.27 18.40 -24.04
N THR A 631 26.53 18.61 -24.36
CA THR A 631 27.62 18.63 -23.38
C THR A 631 28.15 20.05 -23.24
N VAL A 632 28.37 20.47 -22.00
CA VAL A 632 29.03 21.74 -21.68
C VAL A 632 30.36 21.43 -21.02
N TYR A 633 31.42 22.07 -21.51
CA TYR A 633 32.79 21.93 -21.03
C TYR A 633 33.20 23.18 -20.27
N VAL A 634 33.91 23.02 -19.16
CA VAL A 634 34.54 24.12 -18.42
C VAL A 634 36.00 23.78 -18.08
N LYS A 635 36.83 24.82 -18.09
CA LYS A 635 38.19 24.80 -17.54
C LYS A 635 38.41 26.05 -16.70
N PHE A 636 39.26 25.94 -15.69
CA PHE A 636 39.50 27.00 -14.71
C PHE A 636 40.95 27.47 -14.75
N ARG A 637 41.20 28.71 -14.33
CA ARG A 637 42.54 29.30 -14.24
C ARG A 637 42.85 29.80 -12.84
N SER A 638 44.04 29.49 -12.36
CA SER A 638 44.54 30.02 -11.09
C SER A 638 45.08 31.46 -11.24
N PRO A 639 45.34 32.18 -10.12
CA PRO A 639 45.94 33.52 -10.17
C PRO A 639 47.27 33.59 -10.92
N ASP A 640 48.03 32.49 -10.88
CA ASP A 640 49.34 32.37 -11.53
C ASP A 640 49.25 31.99 -13.01
N GLY A 641 48.03 31.82 -13.54
CA GLY A 641 47.77 31.60 -14.97
C GLY A 641 47.73 30.13 -15.42
N ASN A 642 47.83 29.15 -14.50
CA ASN A 642 47.71 27.72 -14.84
C ASN A 642 46.27 27.31 -15.05
N VAL A 643 46.06 26.35 -15.96
CA VAL A 643 44.74 25.92 -16.41
C VAL A 643 44.47 24.50 -15.91
N SER A 644 43.26 24.26 -15.38
CA SER A 644 42.80 22.93 -14.96
C SER A 644 42.65 21.97 -16.14
N GLU A 645 42.43 20.69 -15.85
CA GLU A 645 41.83 19.79 -16.83
C GLU A 645 40.43 20.27 -17.22
N ILE A 646 39.96 19.83 -18.39
CA ILE A 646 38.61 20.13 -18.88
C ILE A 646 37.65 19.15 -18.22
N VAL A 647 36.62 19.68 -17.58
CA VAL A 647 35.51 18.91 -17.02
C VAL A 647 34.23 19.26 -17.76
N SER A 648 33.27 18.33 -17.77
CA SER A 648 32.04 18.49 -18.53
C SER A 648 30.88 17.80 -17.87
N ASP A 649 29.68 18.30 -18.16
CA ASP A 649 28.42 17.63 -17.86
C ASP A 649 27.53 17.65 -19.10
N SER A 650 26.56 16.73 -19.17
CA SER A 650 25.67 16.57 -20.32
C SER A 650 24.19 16.56 -19.93
N ILE A 651 23.34 17.10 -20.79
CA ILE A 651 21.89 17.12 -20.65
C ILE A 651 21.21 16.85 -21.99
N ILE A 652 20.06 16.18 -21.99
CA ILE A 652 19.28 15.99 -23.22
C ILE A 652 18.44 17.26 -23.47
N LEU A 653 18.75 18.01 -24.52
CA LEU A 653 17.97 19.16 -24.97
C LEU A 653 16.85 18.72 -25.93
N GLN A 654 15.62 19.16 -25.66
CA GLN A 654 14.47 18.89 -26.53
C GLN A 654 13.61 20.17 -26.68
N THR A 655 13.98 21.01 -27.65
CA THR A 655 13.40 22.34 -27.92
C THR A 655 12.09 22.32 -28.69
N LYS A 656 11.83 21.23 -29.43
CA LYS A 656 10.51 21.00 -30.03
C LYS A 656 9.70 20.15 -29.07
N THR A 657 8.64 20.76 -28.55
CA THR A 657 7.45 19.99 -28.20
C THR A 657 6.96 19.38 -29.49
N GLU A 658 7.37 18.14 -29.78
CA GLU A 658 6.44 17.27 -30.48
C GLU A 658 5.14 17.36 -29.71
N LYS A 659 4.06 17.64 -30.42
CA LYS A 659 2.74 17.36 -29.91
C LYS A 659 2.61 15.82 -29.89
N THR A 660 3.31 15.20 -28.95
CA THR A 660 3.21 13.80 -28.56
C THR A 660 2.39 13.88 -27.27
N GLU A 661 1.09 13.55 -27.31
CA GLU A 661 0.65 12.16 -27.20
C GLU A 661 1.64 11.38 -26.35
N GLU A 662 1.21 11.04 -25.13
CA GLU A 662 1.78 9.99 -24.30
C GLU A 662 2.57 9.02 -25.18
N THR A 663 3.83 8.74 -24.88
CA THR A 663 4.38 7.45 -25.31
C THR A 663 3.58 6.39 -24.59
N LYS A 664 2.36 6.11 -25.08
CA LYS A 664 1.84 4.76 -25.16
C LYS A 664 3.02 3.95 -25.66
N GLU A 665 3.53 3.03 -24.85
CA GLU A 665 4.07 1.79 -25.38
C GLU A 665 3.19 1.46 -26.58
N LYS A 666 3.78 1.44 -27.79
CA LYS A 666 3.04 1.27 -29.05
C LYS A 666 1.91 0.28 -28.80
N GLU A 667 0.68 0.78 -28.66
CA GLU A 667 -0.41 -0.03 -28.16
C GLU A 667 -0.61 -1.09 -29.23
N ILE A 668 -0.18 -2.31 -28.94
CA ILE A 668 -0.09 -3.37 -29.94
C ILE A 668 -1.51 -3.64 -30.39
N ASP A 669 -1.91 -3.13 -31.55
CA ASP A 669 -3.24 -3.36 -32.08
C ASP A 669 -3.46 -4.87 -32.30
N LEU A 670 -4.71 -5.31 -32.18
CA LEU A 670 -5.08 -6.71 -32.39
C LEU A 670 -4.62 -7.21 -33.78
N SER A 671 -4.52 -6.30 -34.76
CA SER A 671 -4.01 -6.59 -36.11
C SER A 671 -2.50 -6.90 -36.18
N GLU A 672 -1.72 -6.53 -35.17
CA GLU A 672 -0.27 -6.79 -35.06
C GLU A 672 0.07 -8.08 -34.29
N LEU A 673 -0.96 -8.73 -33.74
CA LEU A 673 -0.85 -10.02 -33.04
C LEU A 673 -1.01 -11.17 -34.03
N LYS A 674 -0.10 -12.14 -33.94
CA LYS A 674 -0.09 -13.36 -34.75
C LYS A 674 -0.13 -14.59 -33.86
N GLU A 675 -0.53 -15.72 -34.44
CA GLU A 675 -0.49 -17.02 -33.77
C GLU A 675 0.88 -17.29 -33.15
N GLY A 676 0.87 -17.72 -31.89
CA GLY A 676 2.06 -18.03 -31.12
C GLY A 676 2.68 -16.83 -30.39
N ASP A 677 2.18 -15.61 -30.58
CA ASP A 677 2.64 -14.47 -29.78
C ASP A 677 2.33 -14.68 -28.30
N LEU A 678 3.27 -14.21 -27.47
CA LEU A 678 3.11 -14.13 -26.03
C LEU A 678 2.52 -12.76 -25.71
N ILE A 679 1.40 -12.72 -25.01
CA ILE A 679 0.76 -11.48 -24.58
C ILE A 679 0.59 -11.43 -23.06
N ARG A 680 0.70 -10.23 -22.50
CA ARG A 680 0.49 -9.95 -21.08
C ARG A 680 -0.38 -8.71 -20.93
N GLY A 681 -1.30 -8.76 -19.98
CA GLY A 681 -2.21 -7.65 -19.70
C GLY A 681 -1.66 -6.69 -18.65
N PRO A 682 -2.39 -5.60 -18.35
CA PRO A 682 -1.97 -4.57 -17.39
C PRO A 682 -1.76 -5.06 -15.95
N ASP A 683 -2.23 -6.27 -15.60
CA ASP A 683 -1.95 -6.90 -14.30
C ASP A 683 -0.47 -7.28 -14.12
N GLY A 684 0.29 -7.40 -15.22
CA GLY A 684 1.72 -7.71 -15.23
C GLY A 684 2.08 -9.13 -14.78
N ILE A 685 1.10 -9.97 -14.44
CA ILE A 685 1.31 -11.24 -13.73
C ILE A 685 1.12 -12.44 -14.65
N LYS A 686 0.03 -12.48 -15.44
CA LYS A 686 -0.29 -13.67 -16.25
C LYS A 686 0.20 -13.53 -17.70
N VAL A 687 0.95 -14.52 -18.17
CA VAL A 687 1.40 -14.59 -19.58
C VAL A 687 0.59 -15.62 -20.35
N TYR A 688 0.11 -15.23 -21.53
CA TYR A 688 -0.69 -16.08 -22.40
C TYR A 688 -0.01 -16.29 -23.75
N VAL A 689 -0.21 -17.47 -24.34
CA VAL A 689 0.05 -17.71 -25.77
C VAL A 689 -1.27 -17.67 -26.53
N ILE A 690 -1.31 -16.96 -27.66
CA ILE A 690 -2.52 -16.86 -28.50
C ILE A 690 -2.47 -17.79 -29.71
N ASN A 691 -3.64 -18.15 -30.23
CA ASN A 691 -3.78 -18.87 -31.49
C ASN A 691 -4.51 -18.05 -32.57
N ALA A 692 -4.46 -18.53 -33.82
CA ALA A 692 -5.09 -17.86 -34.96
C ALA A 692 -6.63 -17.79 -34.89
N PHE A 693 -7.25 -18.49 -33.95
CA PHE A 693 -8.72 -18.62 -33.83
C PHE A 693 -9.31 -17.74 -32.72
N GLY A 694 -8.52 -16.82 -32.16
CA GLY A 694 -8.98 -15.90 -31.11
C GLY A 694 -9.04 -16.54 -29.72
N TYR A 695 -8.25 -17.58 -29.46
CA TYR A 695 -8.09 -18.13 -28.11
C TYR A 695 -6.74 -17.76 -27.50
N LYS A 696 -6.71 -17.62 -26.17
CA LYS A 696 -5.49 -17.46 -25.37
C LYS A 696 -5.35 -18.59 -24.35
N ARG A 697 -4.14 -19.09 -24.13
CA ARG A 697 -3.84 -20.12 -23.14
C ARG A 697 -2.84 -19.60 -22.12
N HIS A 698 -3.18 -19.70 -20.84
CA HIS A 698 -2.31 -19.28 -19.75
C HIS A 698 -1.11 -20.23 -19.61
N ILE A 699 0.08 -19.66 -19.38
CA ILE A 699 1.28 -20.41 -19.01
C ILE A 699 1.39 -20.44 -17.48
N PHE A 700 0.87 -21.51 -16.88
CA PHE A 700 0.77 -21.66 -15.41
C PHE A 700 2.11 -21.70 -14.65
N ASN A 701 3.23 -21.89 -15.33
CA ASN A 701 4.54 -22.00 -14.69
C ASN A 701 5.66 -21.45 -15.58
N PRO A 702 6.49 -20.52 -15.07
CA PRO A 702 7.69 -20.01 -15.74
C PRO A 702 8.60 -21.09 -16.34
N ASP A 703 8.72 -22.26 -15.71
CA ASP A 703 9.55 -23.37 -16.20
C ASP A 703 9.16 -23.81 -17.62
N VAL A 704 7.90 -23.59 -18.04
CA VAL A 704 7.42 -23.90 -19.38
C VAL A 704 8.17 -23.10 -20.46
N PHE A 705 8.61 -21.87 -20.18
CA PHE A 705 9.43 -21.09 -21.11
C PHE A 705 10.71 -21.83 -21.49
N ASN A 706 11.32 -22.53 -20.54
CA ASN A 706 12.53 -23.32 -20.76
C ASN A 706 12.29 -24.60 -21.58
N MET A 707 11.03 -24.99 -21.80
CA MET A 707 10.65 -26.18 -22.58
C MET A 707 10.52 -25.88 -24.08
N TYR A 708 10.59 -24.61 -24.48
CA TYR A 708 10.42 -24.15 -25.86
C TYR A 708 11.53 -23.18 -26.25
N SER A 709 12.14 -23.40 -27.41
CA SER A 709 13.20 -22.50 -27.92
C SER A 709 12.69 -21.11 -28.35
N HIS A 710 11.38 -20.96 -28.56
CA HIS A 710 10.76 -19.74 -29.08
C HIS A 710 9.96 -18.95 -28.02
N LEU A 711 9.66 -19.56 -26.87
CA LEU A 711 9.02 -18.84 -25.77
C LEU A 711 10.11 -18.17 -24.94
N LYS A 712 10.17 -16.84 -25.01
CA LYS A 712 11.16 -16.05 -24.29
C LYS A 712 10.50 -14.86 -23.60
N TRP A 713 11.01 -14.47 -22.45
CA TRP A 713 10.45 -13.37 -21.65
C TRP A 713 10.51 -12.05 -22.42
N GLU A 714 11.56 -11.82 -23.20
CA GLU A 714 11.71 -10.63 -24.05
C GLU A 714 10.73 -10.57 -25.23
N ASN A 715 10.02 -11.66 -25.55
CA ASN A 715 9.04 -11.70 -26.64
C ASN A 715 7.60 -11.44 -26.16
N ILE A 716 7.41 -11.14 -24.87
CA ILE A 716 6.10 -10.83 -24.31
C ILE A 716 5.68 -9.46 -24.80
N LYS A 717 4.54 -9.42 -25.47
CA LYS A 717 3.87 -8.22 -25.95
C LYS A 717 2.92 -7.73 -24.86
N GLU A 718 3.19 -6.56 -24.29
CA GLU A 718 2.24 -5.89 -23.42
C GLU A 718 1.04 -5.42 -24.26
N VAL A 719 -0.16 -5.85 -23.86
CA VAL A 719 -1.40 -5.49 -24.54
C VAL A 719 -2.37 -4.91 -23.54
N THR A 720 -3.29 -4.06 -24.01
CA THR A 720 -4.35 -3.56 -23.13
C THR A 720 -5.28 -4.68 -22.70
N GLN A 721 -5.96 -4.48 -21.57
CA GLN A 721 -6.95 -5.44 -21.09
C GLN A 721 -8.04 -5.71 -22.15
N GLN A 722 -8.40 -4.71 -22.96
CA GLN A 722 -9.34 -4.86 -24.06
C GLN A 722 -8.87 -5.86 -25.13
N ILE A 723 -7.59 -5.80 -25.52
CA ILE A 723 -7.01 -6.72 -26.50
C ILE A 723 -6.85 -8.11 -25.87
N LEU A 724 -6.41 -8.17 -24.61
CA LEU A 724 -6.34 -9.43 -23.87
C LEU A 724 -7.72 -10.11 -23.80
N ASP A 725 -8.79 -9.37 -23.50
CA ASP A 725 -10.17 -9.86 -23.39
C ASP A 725 -10.83 -10.18 -24.73
N SER A 726 -10.26 -9.70 -25.84
CA SER A 726 -10.71 -10.09 -27.19
C SER A 726 -10.43 -11.57 -27.50
N PHE A 727 -9.46 -12.17 -26.81
CA PHE A 727 -9.17 -13.60 -26.89
C PHE A 727 -9.95 -14.39 -25.81
N THR A 728 -10.62 -15.45 -26.23
CA THR A 728 -11.31 -16.38 -25.32
C THR A 728 -10.28 -17.28 -24.63
N THR A 729 -10.29 -17.35 -23.30
CA THR A 729 -9.39 -18.25 -22.56
C THR A 729 -9.71 -19.71 -22.88
N SER A 730 -8.70 -20.49 -23.25
CA SER A 730 -8.81 -21.93 -23.35
C SER A 730 -7.81 -22.65 -22.45
N ASN A 731 -8.34 -23.63 -21.72
CA ASN A 731 -7.57 -24.55 -20.89
C ASN A 731 -7.40 -25.91 -21.54
N LEU A 732 -7.63 -26.02 -22.86
CA LEU A 732 -7.57 -27.28 -23.59
C LEU A 732 -6.29 -27.37 -24.41
N TYR A 733 -5.59 -28.49 -24.28
CA TYR A 733 -4.45 -28.80 -25.14
C TYR A 733 -4.39 -30.27 -25.53
N ARG A 734 -3.57 -30.56 -26.53
CA ARG A 734 -3.06 -31.90 -26.83
C ARG A 734 -1.59 -31.83 -27.18
N ALA A 735 -0.83 -32.89 -26.90
CA ALA A 735 0.54 -32.94 -27.38
C ALA A 735 0.57 -33.14 -28.91
N LYS A 736 1.62 -32.65 -29.55
CA LYS A 736 1.89 -32.92 -30.97
C LYS A 736 1.91 -34.43 -31.21
N ASP A 737 1.16 -34.86 -32.21
CA ASP A 737 0.95 -36.26 -32.60
C ASP A 737 0.24 -37.13 -31.56
N ASP A 738 -0.49 -36.51 -30.62
CA ASP A 738 -1.36 -37.18 -29.64
C ASP A 738 -2.84 -36.97 -30.01
N TYR A 739 -3.66 -38.02 -29.88
CA TYR A 739 -5.10 -37.93 -30.10
C TYR A 739 -5.86 -37.51 -28.84
N LYS A 740 -5.22 -37.59 -27.67
CA LYS A 740 -5.84 -37.25 -26.38
C LYS A 740 -5.87 -35.74 -26.16
N VAL A 741 -7.06 -35.22 -25.90
CA VAL A 741 -7.27 -33.83 -25.47
C VAL A 741 -7.34 -33.79 -23.95
N TYR A 742 -6.67 -32.82 -23.36
CA TYR A 742 -6.65 -32.60 -21.92
C TYR A 742 -7.22 -31.23 -21.57
N LEU A 743 -8.07 -31.19 -20.56
CA LEU A 743 -8.45 -29.97 -19.84
C LEU A 743 -7.46 -29.75 -18.70
N VAL A 744 -6.94 -28.54 -18.55
CA VAL A 744 -6.01 -28.21 -17.48
C VAL A 744 -6.63 -27.27 -16.48
N GLU A 745 -6.57 -27.67 -15.21
CA GLU A 745 -7.11 -26.93 -14.09
C GLU A 745 -5.95 -26.41 -13.23
N GLU A 746 -6.01 -25.12 -12.93
CA GLU A 746 -5.11 -24.48 -11.99
C GLU A 746 -5.45 -24.93 -10.57
N THR A 747 -4.46 -25.37 -9.80
CA THR A 747 -4.67 -25.77 -8.40
C THR A 747 -4.02 -24.75 -7.48
N ASN A 748 -4.78 -24.22 -6.52
CA ASN A 748 -4.38 -23.19 -5.55
C ASN A 748 -3.34 -23.65 -4.50
N LYS A 749 -2.43 -24.57 -4.82
CA LYS A 749 -1.38 -25.01 -3.89
C LYS A 749 -0.07 -24.27 -4.18
N ALA A 750 0.42 -23.56 -3.16
CA ALA A 750 1.75 -22.98 -3.11
C ALA A 750 2.80 -24.06 -3.42
N GLY A 751 3.33 -24.02 -4.66
CA GLY A 751 4.32 -24.96 -5.17
C GLY A 751 3.82 -25.83 -6.34
N LYS A 752 3.77 -25.24 -7.54
CA LYS A 752 3.93 -25.89 -8.86
C LYS A 752 3.17 -27.23 -9.09
N LYS A 753 2.01 -27.16 -9.77
CA LYS A 753 1.60 -27.96 -10.96
C LYS A 753 0.08 -27.87 -11.20
N ALA A 754 -0.32 -27.32 -12.35
CA ALA A 754 -1.69 -27.51 -12.84
C ALA A 754 -1.97 -29.01 -13.09
N VAL A 755 -3.23 -29.43 -12.96
CA VAL A 755 -3.65 -30.82 -13.17
C VAL A 755 -4.31 -30.94 -14.53
N LYS A 756 -3.90 -31.94 -15.31
CA LYS A 756 -4.48 -32.26 -16.62
C LYS A 756 -5.47 -33.41 -16.51
N HIS A 757 -6.65 -33.24 -17.08
CA HIS A 757 -7.72 -34.23 -17.13
C HIS A 757 -7.97 -34.64 -18.57
N HIS A 758 -7.85 -35.94 -18.87
CA HIS A 758 -8.14 -36.43 -20.22
C HIS A 758 -9.64 -36.34 -20.48
N LEU A 759 -10.02 -35.67 -21.56
CA LEU A 759 -11.40 -35.66 -22.05
C LEU A 759 -11.65 -36.96 -22.82
N ASN A 760 -12.10 -37.99 -22.10
CA ASN A 760 -12.32 -39.33 -22.63
C ASN A 760 -13.72 -39.43 -23.26
N MET A 761 -13.90 -38.74 -24.39
CA MET A 761 -15.15 -38.65 -25.13
C MET A 761 -14.91 -38.73 -26.64
N SER A 762 -15.95 -39.09 -27.40
CA SER A 762 -15.88 -39.07 -28.86
C SER A 762 -15.87 -37.62 -29.39
N PRO A 763 -15.34 -37.38 -30.61
CA PRO A 763 -15.40 -36.05 -31.23
C PRO A 763 -16.80 -35.45 -31.31
N SER A 764 -17.81 -36.28 -31.58
CA SER A 764 -19.22 -35.86 -31.61
C SER A 764 -19.73 -35.41 -30.23
N LEU A 765 -19.30 -36.08 -29.16
CA LEU A 765 -19.68 -35.73 -27.79
C LEU A 765 -18.93 -34.48 -27.31
N PHE A 766 -17.68 -34.31 -27.71
CA PHE A 766 -16.89 -33.10 -27.46
C PHE A 766 -17.59 -31.85 -28.00
N GLU A 767 -18.04 -31.89 -29.26
CA GLU A 767 -18.79 -30.79 -29.88
C GLU A 767 -20.17 -30.61 -29.23
N GLN A 768 -20.89 -31.69 -28.90
CA GLN A 768 -22.18 -31.62 -28.22
C GLN A 768 -22.09 -30.96 -26.83
N LYS A 769 -20.97 -31.15 -26.12
CA LYS A 769 -20.70 -30.52 -24.82
C LYS A 769 -20.32 -29.04 -24.93
N GLY A 770 -20.30 -28.48 -26.14
CA GLY A 770 -20.01 -27.08 -26.41
C GLY A 770 -18.52 -26.79 -26.61
N TYR A 771 -17.67 -27.81 -26.70
CA TYR A 771 -16.26 -27.61 -26.99
C TYR A 771 -16.03 -27.44 -28.50
N ASN A 772 -15.17 -26.49 -28.86
CA ASN A 772 -14.68 -26.23 -30.21
C ASN A 772 -13.25 -26.77 -30.38
N TRP A 773 -12.94 -27.43 -31.50
CA TRP A 773 -11.59 -27.91 -31.79
C TRP A 773 -10.55 -26.78 -31.93
N ASN A 774 -10.97 -25.60 -32.35
CA ASN A 774 -10.09 -24.43 -32.51
C ASN A 774 -9.57 -23.88 -31.18
N GLN A 775 -10.15 -24.29 -30.05
CA GLN A 775 -9.66 -23.91 -28.73
C GLN A 775 -8.51 -24.81 -28.23
N VAL A 776 -8.28 -25.97 -28.87
CA VAL A 776 -7.31 -26.96 -28.40
C VAL A 776 -5.90 -26.58 -28.87
N PHE A 777 -5.05 -26.17 -27.94
CA PHE A 777 -3.65 -25.84 -28.22
C PHE A 777 -2.80 -27.09 -28.48
N ILE A 778 -1.90 -27.03 -29.46
CA ILE A 778 -0.91 -28.09 -29.67
C ILE A 778 0.36 -27.74 -28.90
N ILE A 779 0.72 -28.60 -27.95
CA ILE A 779 1.91 -28.44 -27.10
C ILE A 779 2.93 -29.54 -27.36
N ASN A 780 4.15 -29.42 -26.83
CA ASN A 780 5.12 -30.50 -26.87
C ASN A 780 4.82 -31.56 -25.78
N LYS A 781 5.42 -32.76 -25.92
CA LYS A 781 5.21 -33.85 -24.96
C LYS A 781 5.81 -33.54 -23.59
N THR A 782 6.89 -32.77 -23.53
CA THR A 782 7.56 -32.35 -22.29
C THR A 782 6.63 -31.53 -21.39
N GLU A 783 5.95 -30.52 -21.95
CA GLU A 783 4.97 -29.71 -21.24
C GLU A 783 3.74 -30.55 -20.86
N ARG A 784 3.23 -31.41 -21.77
CA ARG A 784 2.13 -32.32 -21.45
C ARG A 784 2.48 -33.15 -20.21
N ASP A 785 3.68 -33.71 -20.14
CA ASP A 785 4.10 -34.62 -19.07
C ASP A 785 4.58 -33.90 -17.80
N TYR A 786 4.76 -32.59 -17.86
CA TYR A 786 5.08 -31.75 -16.70
C TYR A 786 3.92 -31.66 -15.70
N TYR A 787 2.68 -31.61 -16.20
CA TYR A 787 1.47 -31.49 -15.40
C TYR A 787 1.02 -32.84 -14.80
N GLN A 788 0.52 -32.80 -13.56
CA GLN A 788 -0.01 -33.97 -12.88
C GLN A 788 -1.27 -34.46 -13.61
N THR A 789 -1.42 -35.78 -13.79
CA THR A 789 -2.61 -36.36 -14.44
C THR A 789 -3.70 -36.60 -13.41
N GLY A 790 -4.84 -35.95 -13.58
CA GLY A 790 -6.07 -36.14 -12.80
C GLY A 790 -6.97 -37.22 -13.41
N SER A 791 -8.18 -37.37 -12.86
CA SER A 791 -9.17 -38.32 -13.37
C SER A 791 -9.72 -37.90 -14.74
N ASP A 792 -10.02 -38.90 -15.59
CA ASP A 792 -10.69 -38.67 -16.88
C ASP A 792 -12.05 -37.98 -16.69
N ILE A 793 -12.37 -37.06 -17.59
CA ILE A 793 -13.71 -36.46 -17.74
C ILE A 793 -14.40 -37.19 -18.90
N ARG A 794 -15.60 -37.72 -18.66
CA ARG A 794 -16.37 -38.54 -19.63
C ARG A 794 -17.61 -37.82 -20.15
#